data_AF-A0A0M8SRE1-F1
#
_entry.id   AF-A0A0M8SRE1-F1
#
_cell.length_a   1.000
_cell.length_b   1.000
_cell.length_c   1.000
_cell.angle_alpha   90.00
_cell.angle_beta   90.00
_cell.angle_gamma   90.00
#
_symmetry.space_group_name_H-M   'P 1'
#
loop_
_entity.id
_entity.type
_entity.pdbx_description
1 polymer ?
#
loop_
_entity_poly.entity_id
_entity_poly.type
_entity_poly.pdbx_seq_one_letter_code
_entity_poly.pdbx_strand_id
1 'polypeptide(L)'
;MTTTTITTTTAVRRSLAAVLLSRRGSVYLNAPTPTSARSTSAFDTLAGITLLEADLLERGYLLSANLRQALADGTEAQLITAGRALLADIDAALGADRDHTPLFRGFPDSTPADTLAVYVDRVLTVLVQKPEQPCVLCGANDTVHPVAPCAHLVCTSCFDGADFSACPICHRRIDADDPFLRPQAHRPAAGARRALPDRLRILNHGGTLTDRTADAKTELAGLLARTGALSPQDTDDLATLLDAAGDRSDLAWLPESIPGRTTKALVLAWLLDEPDHHQVALPAVIARMTTATDVLRLAAVRSGGDAGLLTPVRFTALSRPLRRALLQALDGLDVTLVPEDMRRHEQAWKHLAERLHPFEYASRYPNAALAIAALRQTALTDDTLSRTLRATARTVPVASTNRPKVTLALWATQVETALAEADVQRVLPLLIQRPGEFLRRLDHLLRLAGTDQAPIVLDALERAVPHVAPAVVLSALGEIRTRTRKGTERVFFPKGGNAKAHIVADDRDPLPDIVVDRAVTILTSEILRRAGRLTPVDTAVVDAGLHGVIAPFAERTASRALVTLPRGSELPLPDGRTVRLFLHWTESATSGRTDLDLSAAMFNDTWEHVGTCDYTRLRFEGSAAVHSGDLTSAPAPQGASEFVDLDLDQLGAAGVRYLVAVVFSFNNVPFDDLADAFAGFMARDEDGSTGAAFNPRHVEQRFDLTGQSRASVPLLIDVKGRTMRWFDVVKGVTGTNHAVHRHADDLATLGEGLTGLFTSGARVGLGELASWQAAARARTVVVRHLDGSTTTYRRRPQETTPAFATRIGTPNADEALNVDATDVHAAYLVRGDLALADGAEAYALYPAGLDARSVRLLAASELVSTLTPQ
;
A
#
# COMPACT_ATOMS: atom_id res chain seq x y z
N MET A 1 9.48 -5.53 37.11
CA MET A 1 10.37 -6.09 36.07
C MET A 1 9.62 -6.00 34.75
N THR A 2 10.07 -5.04 33.93
CA THR A 2 9.84 -4.82 32.49
C THR A 2 8.69 -5.59 31.85
N THR A 3 7.55 -4.92 31.74
CA THR A 3 6.41 -5.34 30.91
C THR A 3 6.78 -5.08 29.46
N THR A 4 7.21 -6.13 28.75
CA THR A 4 7.43 -6.12 27.31
C THR A 4 6.07 -5.94 26.64
N THR A 5 5.80 -4.73 26.15
CA THR A 5 4.68 -4.49 25.23
C THR A 5 5.01 -5.20 23.93
N ILE A 6 4.50 -6.43 23.76
CA ILE A 6 4.56 -7.14 22.49
C ILE A 6 3.59 -6.42 21.55
N THR A 7 4.12 -5.43 20.82
CA THR A 7 3.49 -4.96 19.60
C THR A 7 3.75 -6.02 18.54
N THR A 8 2.74 -6.80 18.19
CA THR A 8 2.76 -7.67 17.01
C THR A 8 2.76 -6.79 15.78
N THR A 9 3.95 -6.37 15.37
CA THR A 9 4.29 -5.93 14.02
C THR A 9 5.76 -6.32 13.87
N THR A 10 6.00 -7.42 13.17
CA THR A 10 7.32 -8.00 12.89
C THR A 10 8.18 -7.13 11.96
N ALA A 11 7.68 -5.97 11.51
CA ALA A 11 8.49 -4.96 10.84
C ALA A 11 9.16 -4.02 11.85
N VAL A 12 10.49 -3.92 11.80
CA VAL A 12 11.25 -2.91 12.55
C VAL A 12 10.74 -1.52 12.16
N ARG A 13 10.21 -0.76 13.13
CA ARG A 13 9.77 0.62 12.89
C ARG A 13 10.92 1.45 12.32
N ARG A 14 10.66 2.17 11.23
CA ARG A 14 11.66 3.06 10.61
C ARG A 14 12.08 4.16 11.57
N SER A 15 13.36 4.51 11.53
CA SER A 15 13.90 5.66 12.26
C SER A 15 13.25 6.96 11.77
N LEU A 16 13.25 8.02 12.59
CA LEU A 16 12.76 9.34 12.15
C LEU A 16 13.54 9.85 10.92
N ALA A 17 14.83 9.56 10.84
CA ALA A 17 15.66 9.94 9.69
C ALA A 17 15.18 9.25 8.41
N ALA A 18 14.93 7.94 8.45
CA ALA A 18 14.40 7.17 7.33
C ALA A 18 13.00 7.66 6.90
N VAL A 19 12.13 8.01 7.85
CA VAL A 19 10.80 8.58 7.55
C VAL A 19 10.93 9.90 6.78
N LEU A 20 11.74 10.84 7.28
CA LEU A 20 11.90 12.14 6.62
C LEU A 20 12.68 12.04 5.30
N LEU A 21 13.63 11.10 5.19
CA LEU A 21 14.30 10.77 3.94
C LEU A 21 13.29 10.29 2.89
N SER A 22 12.44 9.33 3.24
CA SER A 22 11.41 8.78 2.36
C SER A 22 10.43 9.86 1.91
N ARG A 23 9.88 10.64 2.85
CA ARG A 23 8.79 11.60 2.59
C ARG A 23 9.27 12.91 1.97
N ARG A 24 10.41 13.44 2.43
CA ARG A 24 10.91 14.78 2.06
C ARG A 24 12.18 14.75 1.22
N GLY A 25 12.90 13.63 1.20
CA GLY A 25 14.22 13.55 0.56
C GLY A 25 15.26 14.32 1.35
N SER A 26 15.02 14.62 2.62
CA SER A 26 15.85 15.50 3.43
C SER A 26 16.79 14.73 4.35
N VAL A 27 18.05 15.15 4.39
CA VAL A 27 19.08 14.65 5.30
C VAL A 27 19.43 15.73 6.31
N TYR A 28 19.29 15.43 7.60
CA TYR A 28 19.53 16.37 8.69
C TYR A 28 20.89 16.08 9.32
N LEU A 29 21.70 17.12 9.48
CA LEU A 29 23.05 17.02 10.02
C LEU A 29 23.12 17.70 11.39
N ASN A 30 24.11 17.31 12.19
CA ASN A 30 24.42 18.03 13.42
C ASN A 30 24.95 19.43 13.09
N ALA A 31 24.69 20.40 13.98
CA ALA A 31 25.25 21.73 13.82
C ALA A 31 26.79 21.66 13.74
N PRO A 32 27.44 22.47 12.89
CA PRO A 32 28.89 22.49 12.77
C PRO A 32 29.52 22.93 14.10
N THR A 33 30.52 22.18 14.57
CA THR A 33 31.25 22.52 15.80
C THR A 33 32.20 23.71 15.52
N PRO A 34 32.26 24.75 16.37
CA PRO A 34 33.15 25.89 16.14
C PRO A 34 34.62 25.46 16.14
N THR A 35 35.28 25.62 14.98
CA THR A 35 36.72 25.79 14.64
C THR A 35 37.88 25.17 15.45
N SER A 36 37.71 24.54 16.62
CA SER A 36 38.83 24.03 17.44
C SER A 36 39.25 22.58 17.16
N ALA A 37 38.59 21.87 16.23
CA ALA A 37 38.83 20.45 15.97
C ALA A 37 38.97 20.06 14.49
N ARG A 38 39.40 20.97 13.61
CA ARG A 38 39.78 20.60 12.22
C ARG A 38 41.20 20.02 12.21
N SER A 39 41.35 18.78 12.67
CA SER A 39 42.62 18.04 12.65
C SER A 39 42.88 17.33 11.31
N THR A 40 41.94 17.38 10.37
CA THR A 40 41.97 16.66 9.09
C THR A 40 42.18 17.60 7.92
N SER A 41 42.85 17.12 6.86
CA SER A 41 43.03 17.91 5.65
C SER A 41 41.68 18.05 4.93
N ALA A 42 41.38 19.23 4.38
CA ALA A 42 40.17 19.45 3.59
C ALA A 42 40.07 18.51 2.36
N PHE A 43 41.21 17.95 1.95
CA PHE A 43 41.30 16.98 0.86
C PHE A 43 40.67 15.62 1.22
N ASP A 44 40.92 15.11 2.43
CA ASP A 44 40.39 13.80 2.86
C ASP A 44 38.87 13.82 3.01
N THR A 45 38.31 14.92 3.52
CA THR A 45 36.85 15.13 3.61
C THR A 45 36.20 15.16 2.22
N LEU A 46 36.80 15.85 1.26
CA LEU A 46 36.28 15.89 -0.12
C LEU A 46 36.35 14.52 -0.79
N ALA A 47 37.44 13.76 -0.59
CA ALA A 47 37.54 12.39 -1.10
C ALA A 47 36.45 11.48 -0.49
N GLY A 48 36.20 11.60 0.81
CA GLY A 48 35.12 10.86 1.49
C GLY A 48 33.72 11.21 0.95
N ILE A 49 33.46 12.49 0.67
CA ILE A 49 32.21 12.93 0.04
C ILE A 49 32.06 12.35 -1.36
N THR A 50 33.12 12.37 -2.17
CA THR A 50 33.08 11.78 -3.52
C THR A 50 32.84 10.27 -3.49
N LEU A 51 33.38 9.55 -2.50
CA LEU A 51 33.07 8.13 -2.32
C LEU A 51 31.59 7.92 -1.96
N LEU A 52 31.05 8.73 -1.03
CA LEU A 52 29.63 8.68 -0.68
C LEU A 52 28.73 9.00 -1.89
N GLU A 53 29.08 10.00 -2.71
CA GLU A 53 28.36 10.34 -3.94
C GLU A 53 28.34 9.15 -4.93
N ALA A 54 29.45 8.44 -5.07
CA ALA A 54 29.52 7.24 -5.92
C ALA A 54 28.63 6.11 -5.36
N ASP A 55 28.68 5.85 -4.05
CA ASP A 55 27.85 4.82 -3.40
C ASP A 55 26.34 5.14 -3.50
N LEU A 56 25.97 6.41 -3.35
CA LEU A 56 24.59 6.88 -3.50
C LEU A 56 24.11 6.75 -4.95
N LEU A 57 24.96 7.04 -5.92
CA LEU A 57 24.62 6.92 -7.34
C LEU A 57 24.32 5.46 -7.72
N GLU A 58 25.06 4.50 -7.18
CA GLU A 58 24.78 3.05 -7.35
C GLU A 58 23.48 2.61 -6.64
N ARG A 59 22.84 3.49 -5.88
CA ARG A 59 21.53 3.27 -5.24
C ARG A 59 20.44 4.17 -5.80
N GLY A 60 20.72 4.96 -6.84
CA GLY A 60 19.75 5.87 -7.46
C GLY A 60 19.55 7.19 -6.70
N TYR A 61 20.55 7.66 -5.96
CA TYR A 61 20.50 8.91 -5.21
C TYR A 61 21.66 9.85 -5.56
N LEU A 62 21.42 11.15 -5.46
CA LEU A 62 22.42 12.20 -5.63
C LEU A 62 22.36 13.17 -4.46
N LEU A 63 23.47 13.82 -4.13
CA LEU A 63 23.48 14.92 -3.18
C LEU A 63 23.13 16.23 -3.89
N SER A 64 22.25 17.03 -3.28
CA SER A 64 22.11 18.44 -3.65
C SER A 64 23.40 19.21 -3.33
N ALA A 65 23.61 20.34 -4.03
CA ALA A 65 24.74 21.22 -3.77
C ALA A 65 24.80 21.69 -2.30
N ASN A 66 23.63 21.99 -1.71
CA ASN A 66 23.53 22.42 -0.32
C ASN A 66 23.89 21.31 0.67
N LEU A 67 23.45 20.07 0.42
CA LEU A 67 23.80 18.93 1.28
C LEU A 67 25.28 18.59 1.18
N ARG A 68 25.83 18.63 -0.03
CA ARG A 68 27.27 18.43 -0.26
C ARG A 68 28.10 19.46 0.50
N GLN A 69 27.71 20.74 0.45
CA GLN A 69 28.39 21.80 1.19
C GLN A 69 28.28 21.59 2.71
N ALA A 70 27.09 21.25 3.21
CA ALA A 70 26.89 21.00 4.64
C ALA A 70 27.72 19.82 5.17
N LEU A 71 27.92 18.76 4.36
CA LEU A 71 28.82 17.66 4.69
C LEU A 71 30.29 18.09 4.69
N ALA A 72 30.69 18.94 3.74
CA ALA A 72 32.06 19.46 3.65
C ALA A 72 32.43 20.37 4.83
N ASP A 73 31.45 21.07 5.39
CA ASP A 73 31.63 21.92 6.56
C ASP A 73 31.68 21.15 7.90
N GLY A 74 31.29 19.87 7.90
CA GLY A 74 31.31 18.97 9.05
C GLY A 74 32.69 18.37 9.36
N THR A 75 32.78 17.63 10.47
CA THR A 75 33.97 16.83 10.81
C THR A 75 33.98 15.49 10.09
N GLU A 76 35.14 14.86 9.95
CA GLU A 76 35.27 13.50 9.40
C GLU A 76 34.37 12.49 10.12
N ALA A 77 34.34 12.54 11.46
CA ALA A 77 33.47 11.66 12.26
C ALA A 77 31.97 11.90 11.97
N GLN A 78 31.57 13.14 11.74
CA GLN A 78 30.20 13.48 11.34
C GLN A 78 29.87 12.94 9.94
N LEU A 79 30.79 13.09 8.97
CA LEU A 79 30.64 12.54 7.62
C LEU A 79 30.50 11.02 7.65
N ILE A 80 31.39 10.31 8.35
CA ILE A 80 31.34 8.83 8.46
C ILE A 80 30.02 8.39 9.09
N THR A 81 29.61 9.03 10.18
CA THR A 81 28.39 8.66 10.90
C THR A 81 27.14 8.92 10.05
N ALA A 82 27.02 10.11 9.46
CA ALA A 82 25.88 10.50 8.64
C ALA A 82 25.83 9.69 7.34
N GLY A 83 26.96 9.52 6.65
CA GLY A 83 27.06 8.74 5.42
C GLY A 83 26.71 7.26 5.64
N ARG A 84 27.22 6.62 6.70
CA ARG A 84 26.88 5.24 7.02
C ARG A 84 25.41 5.07 7.37
N ALA A 85 24.84 5.96 8.18
CA ALA A 85 23.42 5.91 8.53
C ALA A 85 22.53 6.11 7.30
N LEU A 86 22.87 7.08 6.43
CA LEU A 86 22.14 7.34 5.19
C LEU A 86 22.17 6.12 4.25
N LEU A 87 23.34 5.53 4.04
CA LEU A 87 23.47 4.33 3.21
C LEU A 87 22.69 3.15 3.79
N ALA A 88 22.71 2.97 5.11
CA ALA A 88 21.93 1.91 5.77
C ALA A 88 20.42 2.10 5.60
N ASP A 89 19.91 3.33 5.77
CA ASP A 89 18.49 3.64 5.56
C ASP A 89 18.06 3.40 4.10
N ILE A 90 18.93 3.74 3.14
CA ILE A 90 18.68 3.51 1.70
C ILE A 90 18.76 2.02 1.35
N ASP A 91 19.76 1.30 1.85
CA ASP A 91 19.93 -0.12 1.58
C ASP A 91 18.75 -0.91 2.14
N ALA A 92 18.29 -0.59 3.36
CA ALA A 92 17.08 -1.17 3.93
C ALA A 92 15.82 -0.88 3.08
N ALA A 93 15.68 0.34 2.56
CA ALA A 93 14.54 0.72 1.71
C ALA A 93 14.55 -0.01 0.35
N LEU A 94 15.73 -0.32 -0.19
CA LEU A 94 15.88 -1.07 -1.44
C LEU A 94 15.89 -2.60 -1.21
N GLY A 95 16.21 -3.05 0.01
CA GLY A 95 16.51 -4.44 0.34
C GLY A 95 17.97 -4.84 0.09
N ALA A 96 18.85 -3.90 -0.25
CA ALA A 96 20.27 -4.16 -0.56
C ALA A 96 21.11 -4.57 0.65
N ASP A 97 20.55 -4.48 1.86
CA ASP A 97 21.15 -4.92 3.12
C ASP A 97 20.90 -6.41 3.41
N ARG A 98 20.54 -7.20 2.40
CA ARG A 98 20.32 -8.66 2.48
C ARG A 98 21.28 -9.44 1.58
N ASP A 99 21.46 -10.72 1.88
CA ASP A 99 22.15 -11.63 0.96
C ASP A 99 21.22 -12.06 -0.18
N HIS A 100 21.65 -11.72 -1.40
CA HIS A 100 20.93 -11.96 -2.63
C HIS A 100 21.54 -13.07 -3.49
N THR A 101 22.31 -13.97 -2.88
CA THR A 101 22.88 -15.13 -3.57
C THR A 101 21.77 -16.12 -3.96
N PRO A 102 21.51 -16.34 -5.27
CA PRO A 102 20.52 -17.32 -5.75
C PRO A 102 21.00 -18.77 -5.57
N LEU A 103 20.14 -19.77 -5.83
CA LEU A 103 20.55 -21.19 -5.85
C LEU A 103 21.70 -21.42 -6.84
N PHE A 104 21.52 -21.02 -8.10
CA PHE A 104 22.54 -21.07 -9.14
C PHE A 104 23.29 -19.73 -9.21
N ARG A 105 24.50 -19.68 -8.64
CA ARG A 105 25.33 -18.48 -8.48
C ARG A 105 25.76 -17.85 -9.81
N GLY A 106 25.83 -18.64 -10.88
CA GLY A 106 26.03 -18.20 -12.26
C GLY A 106 24.76 -17.75 -12.99
N PHE A 107 23.62 -17.61 -12.31
CA PHE A 107 22.34 -17.16 -12.89
C PHE A 107 22.50 -15.90 -13.74
N PRO A 108 21.89 -15.81 -14.95
CA PRO A 108 20.97 -16.79 -15.56
C PRO A 108 21.64 -17.89 -16.39
N ASP A 109 22.93 -17.78 -16.68
CA ASP A 109 23.59 -18.67 -17.65
C ASP A 109 23.72 -20.09 -17.13
N SER A 110 24.05 -20.25 -15.85
CA SER A 110 24.19 -21.58 -15.24
C SER A 110 22.88 -22.25 -14.86
N THR A 111 21.73 -21.55 -14.96
CA THR A 111 20.43 -22.19 -14.73
C THR A 111 20.23 -23.34 -15.72
N PRO A 112 19.93 -24.57 -15.27
CA PRO A 112 19.82 -25.72 -16.14
C PRO A 112 18.76 -25.56 -17.24
N ALA A 113 19.11 -25.97 -18.47
CA ALA A 113 18.16 -26.00 -19.58
C ALA A 113 17.15 -27.14 -19.48
N ASP A 114 17.60 -28.31 -19.01
CA ASP A 114 16.76 -29.47 -18.77
C ASP A 114 16.44 -29.60 -17.28
N THR A 115 15.36 -28.94 -16.84
CA THR A 115 14.89 -29.01 -15.44
C THR A 115 14.51 -30.44 -15.04
N LEU A 116 14.02 -31.26 -15.97
CA LEU A 116 13.61 -32.63 -15.68
C LEU A 116 14.82 -33.53 -15.42
N ALA A 117 15.89 -33.40 -16.22
CA ALA A 117 17.13 -34.15 -15.99
C ALA A 117 17.70 -33.87 -14.60
N VAL A 118 17.80 -32.58 -14.20
CA VAL A 118 18.26 -32.20 -12.86
C VAL A 118 17.36 -32.76 -11.77
N TYR A 119 16.04 -32.73 -11.95
CA TYR A 119 15.10 -33.34 -11.02
C TYR A 119 15.32 -34.86 -10.89
N VAL A 120 15.50 -35.56 -12.01
CA VAL A 120 15.76 -37.02 -12.03
C VAL A 120 17.06 -37.35 -11.30
N ASP A 121 18.14 -36.61 -11.58
CA ASP A 121 19.44 -36.80 -10.93
C ASP A 121 19.34 -36.61 -9.40
N ARG A 122 18.58 -35.60 -8.97
CA ARG A 122 18.29 -35.35 -7.54
C ARG A 122 17.54 -36.52 -6.92
N VAL A 123 16.46 -36.97 -7.55
CA VAL A 123 15.62 -38.08 -7.04
C VAL A 123 16.42 -39.39 -6.97
N LEU A 124 17.18 -39.73 -8.01
CA LEU A 124 18.05 -40.91 -8.02
C LEU A 124 19.09 -40.84 -6.90
N THR A 125 19.70 -39.68 -6.69
CA THR A 125 20.65 -39.47 -5.59
C THR A 125 19.98 -39.71 -4.23
N VAL A 126 18.81 -39.13 -3.97
CA VAL A 126 18.08 -39.32 -2.69
C VAL A 126 17.72 -40.78 -2.45
N LEU A 127 17.20 -41.48 -3.47
CA LEU A 127 16.64 -42.82 -3.30
C LEU A 127 17.71 -43.92 -3.28
N VAL A 128 18.83 -43.73 -3.99
CA VAL A 128 19.76 -44.80 -4.28
C VAL A 128 21.15 -44.56 -3.67
N GLN A 129 21.58 -43.32 -3.42
CA GLN A 129 22.92 -43.04 -2.91
C GLN A 129 23.12 -43.57 -1.47
N LYS A 130 24.22 -44.30 -1.24
CA LYS A 130 24.70 -44.74 0.08
C LYS A 130 26.06 -44.13 0.40
N PRO A 131 26.48 -44.01 1.67
CA PRO A 131 27.73 -43.33 2.03
C PRO A 131 29.00 -43.94 1.42
N GLU A 132 29.10 -45.27 1.38
CA GLU A 132 30.32 -45.99 0.99
C GLU A 132 30.33 -46.46 -0.47
N GLN A 133 29.27 -46.20 -1.24
CA GLN A 133 29.18 -46.64 -2.63
C GLN A 133 29.67 -45.53 -3.59
N PRO A 134 30.18 -45.89 -4.78
CA PRO A 134 30.48 -44.91 -5.82
C PRO A 134 29.26 -44.05 -6.14
N CYS A 135 29.47 -42.84 -6.66
CA CYS A 135 28.36 -41.96 -7.04
C CYS A 135 27.39 -42.67 -8.00
N VAL A 136 26.09 -42.64 -7.70
CA VAL A 136 25.06 -43.29 -8.53
C VAL A 136 24.88 -42.64 -9.90
N LEU A 137 25.34 -41.39 -10.07
CA LEU A 137 25.21 -40.63 -11.31
C LEU A 137 26.45 -40.83 -12.21
N CYS A 138 27.67 -40.68 -11.67
CA CYS A 138 28.89 -40.73 -12.47
C CYS A 138 29.81 -41.94 -12.22
N GLY A 139 29.53 -42.76 -11.19
CA GLY A 139 30.34 -43.93 -10.84
C GLY A 139 31.68 -43.62 -10.14
N ALA A 140 31.99 -42.36 -9.83
CA ALA A 140 33.24 -41.99 -9.19
C ALA A 140 33.27 -42.36 -7.68
N ASN A 141 34.42 -42.84 -7.21
CA ASN A 141 34.71 -43.10 -5.80
C ASN A 141 35.15 -41.81 -5.08
N ASP A 142 34.98 -41.74 -3.75
CA ASP A 142 35.50 -40.68 -2.88
C ASP A 142 35.08 -39.23 -3.26
N THR A 143 34.01 -39.07 -4.04
CA THR A 143 33.47 -37.75 -4.44
C THR A 143 32.19 -37.36 -3.68
N VAL A 144 31.57 -38.34 -3.03
CA VAL A 144 30.30 -38.22 -2.31
C VAL A 144 30.57 -37.91 -0.85
N HIS A 145 29.97 -36.85 -0.33
CA HIS A 145 30.03 -36.54 1.09
C HIS A 145 28.68 -35.99 1.58
N PRO A 146 28.32 -36.20 2.86
CA PRO A 146 27.12 -35.62 3.43
C PRO A 146 27.30 -34.11 3.63
N VAL A 147 26.29 -33.31 3.27
CA VAL A 147 26.28 -31.86 3.51
C VAL A 147 25.42 -31.49 4.72
N ALA A 148 25.84 -30.52 5.52
CA ALA A 148 25.12 -30.09 6.73
C ALA A 148 24.14 -28.94 6.43
N PRO A 149 22.95 -28.85 7.05
CA PRO A 149 22.43 -29.73 8.09
C PRO A 149 21.52 -30.86 7.56
N CYS A 150 21.30 -30.96 6.24
CA CYS A 150 20.33 -31.91 5.67
C CYS A 150 20.83 -33.34 5.56
N ALA A 151 22.14 -33.58 5.70
CA ALA A 151 22.83 -34.85 5.58
C ALA A 151 22.64 -35.57 4.22
N HIS A 152 22.21 -34.86 3.17
CA HIS A 152 22.17 -35.43 1.83
C HIS A 152 23.58 -35.73 1.34
N LEU A 153 23.74 -36.88 0.69
CA LEU A 153 24.99 -37.32 0.09
C LEU A 153 25.17 -36.67 -1.28
N VAL A 154 26.13 -35.76 -1.40
CA VAL A 154 26.36 -34.92 -2.58
C VAL A 154 27.68 -35.29 -3.25
N CYS A 155 27.63 -35.57 -4.55
CA CYS A 155 28.82 -35.78 -5.37
C CYS A 155 29.38 -34.46 -5.88
N THR A 156 30.60 -34.11 -5.47
CA THR A 156 31.32 -32.89 -5.91
C THR A 156 31.73 -32.89 -7.38
N SER A 157 31.57 -34.01 -8.09
CA SER A 157 31.83 -34.13 -9.52
C SER A 157 30.56 -33.99 -10.37
N CYS A 158 29.40 -34.36 -9.83
CA CYS A 158 28.12 -34.22 -10.54
C CYS A 158 27.48 -32.86 -10.31
N PHE A 159 27.73 -32.26 -9.14
CA PHE A 159 27.23 -30.95 -8.78
C PHE A 159 28.41 -30.00 -8.56
N ASP A 160 28.39 -28.86 -9.25
CA ASP A 160 29.45 -27.86 -9.12
C ASP A 160 29.20 -26.95 -7.91
N GLY A 161 29.91 -27.22 -6.83
CA GLY A 161 29.85 -26.40 -5.62
C GLY A 161 30.29 -24.93 -5.80
N ALA A 162 30.91 -24.56 -6.92
CA ALA A 162 31.16 -23.16 -7.24
C ALA A 162 29.90 -22.44 -7.73
N ASP A 163 28.98 -23.17 -8.37
CA ASP A 163 27.72 -22.66 -8.89
C ASP A 163 26.56 -22.81 -7.89
N PHE A 164 26.54 -23.84 -7.04
CA PHE A 164 25.48 -23.97 -6.04
C PHE A 164 25.73 -23.13 -4.78
N SER A 165 24.68 -22.52 -4.23
CA SER A 165 24.71 -21.83 -2.92
C SER A 165 24.03 -22.58 -1.78
N ALA A 166 23.49 -23.76 -2.07
CA ALA A 166 22.71 -24.61 -1.16
C ALA A 166 22.92 -26.09 -1.53
N CYS A 167 22.28 -27.01 -0.79
CA CYS A 167 22.32 -28.42 -1.11
C CYS A 167 21.73 -28.66 -2.51
N PRO A 168 22.44 -29.25 -3.49
CA PRO A 168 21.91 -29.44 -4.85
C PRO A 168 20.78 -30.47 -4.91
N ILE A 169 20.56 -31.22 -3.83
CA ILE A 169 19.55 -32.28 -3.75
C ILE A 169 18.22 -31.76 -3.21
N CYS A 170 18.23 -31.15 -2.03
CA CYS A 170 17.02 -30.63 -1.40
C CYS A 170 16.86 -29.12 -1.48
N HIS A 171 17.86 -28.42 -2.02
CA HIS A 171 17.93 -26.96 -2.14
C HIS A 171 17.86 -26.17 -0.83
N ARG A 172 17.84 -26.87 0.32
CA ARG A 172 18.01 -26.26 1.63
C ARG A 172 19.39 -25.59 1.72
N ARG A 173 19.44 -24.40 2.31
CA ARG A 173 20.69 -23.74 2.73
C ARG A 173 21.51 -24.69 3.58
N ILE A 174 22.81 -24.72 3.30
CA ILE A 174 23.80 -25.53 4.00
C ILE A 174 24.79 -24.62 4.72
N ASP A 175 25.61 -25.20 5.58
CA ASP A 175 26.63 -24.47 6.31
C ASP A 175 27.57 -23.76 5.33
N ALA A 176 27.85 -22.47 5.57
CA ALA A 176 28.62 -21.65 4.64
C ALA A 176 30.07 -22.16 4.46
N ASP A 177 30.59 -22.87 5.45
CA ASP A 177 31.93 -23.49 5.46
C ASP A 177 31.92 -24.96 5.01
N ASP A 178 30.79 -25.48 4.52
CA ASP A 178 30.69 -26.86 4.03
C ASP A 178 31.64 -27.07 2.84
N PRO A 179 32.48 -28.13 2.83
CA PRO A 179 33.46 -28.38 1.76
C PRO A 179 32.86 -28.52 0.36
N PHE A 180 31.56 -28.81 0.24
CA PHE A 180 30.87 -28.76 -1.04
C PHE A 180 30.94 -27.36 -1.65
N LEU A 181 30.69 -26.30 -0.87
CA LEU A 181 30.63 -24.93 -1.35
C LEU A 181 32.04 -24.43 -1.69
N ARG A 182 32.29 -24.29 -3.00
CA ARG A 182 33.54 -23.71 -3.51
C ARG A 182 33.37 -22.21 -3.70
N PRO A 183 34.48 -21.45 -3.76
CA PRO A 183 34.43 -20.03 -4.11
C PRO A 183 33.67 -19.82 -5.43
N GLN A 184 32.73 -18.88 -5.41
CA GLN A 184 31.94 -18.55 -6.60
C GLN A 184 32.85 -18.03 -7.72
N ALA A 185 32.56 -18.42 -8.96
CA ALA A 185 33.21 -17.85 -10.13
C ALA A 185 32.96 -16.34 -10.22
N HIS A 186 33.96 -15.58 -10.66
CA HIS A 186 33.80 -14.13 -10.83
C HIS A 186 32.74 -13.83 -11.89
N ARG A 187 31.71 -13.07 -11.53
CA ARG A 187 30.74 -12.53 -12.49
C ARG A 187 31.37 -11.34 -13.23
N PRO A 188 31.18 -11.20 -14.56
CA PRO A 188 31.69 -10.05 -15.30
C PRO A 188 31.28 -8.74 -14.62
N ALA A 189 32.23 -7.82 -14.46
CA ALA A 189 31.92 -6.50 -13.94
C ALA A 189 30.98 -5.75 -14.89
N ALA A 190 30.08 -4.94 -14.32
CA ALA A 190 29.20 -4.10 -15.12
C ALA A 190 29.99 -3.05 -15.89
N GLY A 191 29.46 -2.61 -17.04
CA GLY A 191 30.14 -1.68 -17.93
C GLY A 191 30.50 -0.36 -17.25
N ALA A 192 31.59 0.27 -17.69
CA ALA A 192 32.00 1.58 -17.17
C ALA A 192 31.09 2.73 -17.63
N ARG A 193 30.32 2.54 -18.73
CA ARG A 193 29.41 3.54 -19.32
C ARG A 193 27.94 3.15 -19.15
N ARG A 194 27.55 2.84 -17.92
CA ARG A 194 26.15 2.51 -17.57
C ARG A 194 25.27 3.77 -17.66
N ALA A 195 24.04 3.60 -18.12
CA ALA A 195 23.03 4.64 -18.06
C ALA A 195 22.78 5.05 -16.60
N LEU A 196 22.36 6.30 -16.42
CA LEU A 196 21.93 6.76 -15.11
C LEU A 196 20.62 6.06 -14.72
N PRO A 197 20.38 5.77 -13.42
CA PRO A 197 19.13 5.18 -12.98
C PRO A 197 17.92 6.06 -13.36
N ASP A 198 16.85 5.45 -13.86
CA ASP A 198 15.62 6.17 -14.18
C ASP A 198 14.94 6.74 -12.93
N ARG A 199 15.18 6.15 -11.76
CA ARG A 199 14.61 6.60 -10.48
C ARG A 199 15.46 7.60 -9.69
N LEU A 200 16.45 8.26 -10.32
CA LEU A 200 17.35 9.17 -9.60
C LEU A 200 16.59 10.19 -8.74
N ARG A 201 16.93 10.25 -7.45
CA ARG A 201 16.41 11.21 -6.48
C ARG A 201 17.53 12.08 -5.90
N ILE A 202 17.32 13.39 -5.90
CA ILE A 202 18.21 14.35 -5.25
C ILE A 202 17.87 14.42 -3.75
N LEU A 203 18.89 14.28 -2.91
CA LEU A 203 18.82 14.39 -1.47
C LEU A 203 19.17 15.81 -1.02
N ASN A 204 18.25 16.43 -0.29
CA ASN A 204 18.32 17.82 0.10
C ASN A 204 18.82 17.98 1.54
N HIS A 205 19.50 19.08 1.82
CA HIS A 205 19.90 19.41 3.18
C HIS A 205 18.67 19.82 4.00
N GLY A 206 18.31 18.99 4.98
CA GLY A 206 17.19 19.23 5.88
C GLY A 206 17.48 20.28 6.96
N GLY A 207 18.71 20.77 7.10
CA GLY A 207 19.11 21.64 8.20
C GLY A 207 19.53 20.87 9.45
N THR A 208 19.35 21.49 10.60
CA THR A 208 19.80 20.97 11.90
C THR A 208 18.83 19.93 12.49
N LEU A 209 19.24 19.29 13.59
CA LEU A 209 18.34 18.40 14.35
C LEU A 209 17.12 19.12 14.95
N THR A 210 17.18 20.44 15.16
CA THR A 210 16.00 21.22 15.58
C THR A 210 15.00 21.34 14.43
N ASP A 211 15.51 21.59 13.21
CA ASP A 211 14.69 21.64 12.00
C ASP A 211 14.05 20.28 11.72
N ARG A 212 14.74 19.19 12.05
CA ARG A 212 14.20 17.82 11.96
C ARG A 212 12.91 17.65 12.77
N THR A 213 12.86 18.20 13.97
CA THR A 213 11.65 18.14 14.81
C THR A 213 10.53 19.02 14.26
N ALA A 214 10.85 20.20 13.72
CA ALA A 214 9.86 21.06 13.07
C ALA A 214 9.24 20.40 11.83
N ASP A 215 10.07 19.78 10.98
CA ASP A 215 9.61 19.07 9.80
C ASP A 215 8.79 17.82 10.18
N ALA A 216 9.19 17.10 11.24
CA ALA A 216 8.40 15.99 11.79
C ALA A 216 6.99 16.43 12.23
N LYS A 217 6.86 17.62 12.86
CA LYS A 217 5.55 18.19 13.21
C LYS A 217 4.71 18.48 11.98
N THR A 218 5.30 19.00 10.91
CA THR A 218 4.60 19.24 9.63
C THR A 218 4.11 17.93 9.01
N GLU A 219 4.95 16.90 8.94
CA GLU A 219 4.55 15.58 8.42
C GLU A 219 3.46 14.93 9.28
N LEU A 220 3.57 15.04 10.61
CA LEU A 220 2.54 14.57 11.54
C LEU A 220 1.21 15.27 11.29
N ALA A 221 1.19 16.59 11.18
CA ALA A 221 -0.02 17.36 10.87
C ALA A 221 -0.64 16.92 9.54
N GLY A 222 0.18 16.66 8.52
CA GLY A 222 -0.25 16.12 7.23
C GLY A 222 -0.97 14.77 7.36
N LEU A 223 -0.41 13.82 8.12
CA LEU A 223 -1.04 12.51 8.36
C LEU A 223 -2.34 12.62 9.17
N LEU A 224 -2.40 13.52 10.16
CA LEU A 224 -3.59 13.73 10.99
C LEU A 224 -4.75 14.36 10.20
N ALA A 225 -4.45 15.19 9.20
CA ALA A 225 -5.44 15.83 8.34
C ALA A 225 -6.09 14.86 7.33
N ARG A 226 -5.51 13.68 7.11
CA ARG A 226 -6.04 12.70 6.14
C ARG A 226 -7.40 12.15 6.58
N THR A 227 -8.32 12.11 5.63
CA THR A 227 -9.69 11.60 5.84
C THR A 227 -9.81 10.09 5.61
N GLY A 228 -8.96 9.54 4.73
CA GLY A 228 -8.86 8.12 4.44
C GLY A 228 -8.14 7.32 5.53
N ALA A 229 -8.22 5.99 5.44
CA ALA A 229 -7.34 5.13 6.22
C ALA A 229 -5.91 5.24 5.69
N LEU A 230 -4.93 5.39 6.59
CA LEU A 230 -3.52 5.37 6.24
C LEU A 230 -3.11 4.03 5.64
N SER A 231 -2.11 4.06 4.76
CA SER A 231 -1.39 2.85 4.35
C SER A 231 -0.67 2.22 5.55
N PRO A 232 -0.29 0.94 5.48
CA PRO A 232 0.55 0.33 6.53
C PRO A 232 1.86 1.10 6.76
N GLN A 233 2.50 1.59 5.69
CA GLN A 233 3.71 2.42 5.82
C GLN A 233 3.44 3.75 6.54
N ASP A 234 2.40 4.47 6.15
CA ASP A 234 2.03 5.72 6.83
C ASP A 234 1.57 5.49 8.28
N THR A 235 1.05 4.31 8.60
CA THR A 235 0.67 3.92 9.96
C THR A 235 1.90 3.74 10.84
N ASP A 236 2.95 3.11 10.32
CA ASP A 236 4.23 2.99 11.02
C ASP A 236 4.91 4.36 11.15
N ASP A 237 4.90 5.17 10.09
CA ASP A 237 5.44 6.52 10.10
C ASP A 237 4.71 7.41 11.11
N LEU A 238 3.38 7.28 11.23
CA LEU A 238 2.58 7.99 12.24
C LEU A 238 3.09 7.68 13.65
N ALA A 239 3.39 6.42 13.96
CA ALA A 239 3.92 6.04 15.27
C ALA A 239 5.29 6.69 15.52
N THR A 240 6.21 6.61 14.56
CA THR A 240 7.54 7.25 14.65
C THR A 240 7.43 8.78 14.80
N LEU A 241 6.51 9.42 14.07
CA LEU A 241 6.29 10.87 14.12
C LEU A 241 5.62 11.30 15.43
N LEU A 242 4.68 10.51 15.96
CA LEU A 242 4.09 10.76 17.29
C LEU A 242 5.16 10.69 18.38
N ASP A 243 6.01 9.66 18.37
CA ASP A 243 7.10 9.52 19.35
C ASP A 243 8.14 10.65 19.25
N ALA A 244 8.37 11.21 18.06
CA ALA A 244 9.34 12.26 17.83
C ALA A 244 8.82 13.69 18.05
N ALA A 245 7.55 13.95 17.72
CA ALA A 245 6.99 15.29 17.61
C ALA A 245 5.73 15.54 18.47
N GLY A 246 5.09 14.47 18.94
CA GLY A 246 3.96 14.55 19.85
C GLY A 246 4.40 14.79 21.29
N ASP A 247 3.54 15.49 22.04
CA ASP A 247 3.69 15.71 23.48
C ASP A 247 2.42 15.24 24.20
N ARG A 248 2.57 14.47 25.28
CA ARG A 248 1.45 13.96 26.10
C ARG A 248 1.07 14.90 27.24
N SER A 249 1.96 15.82 27.61
CA SER A 249 1.80 16.79 28.68
C SER A 249 1.18 18.11 28.20
N ASP A 250 1.50 18.53 26.96
CA ASP A 250 0.88 19.66 26.27
C ASP A 250 0.24 19.20 24.95
N LEU A 251 -1.09 19.29 24.87
CA LEU A 251 -1.88 18.85 23.72
C LEU A 251 -2.18 19.96 22.72
N ALA A 252 -1.51 21.12 22.78
CA ALA A 252 -1.71 22.23 21.84
C ALA A 252 -1.44 21.87 20.37
N TRP A 253 -0.60 20.86 20.12
CA TRP A 253 -0.33 20.34 18.77
C TRP A 253 -1.46 19.46 18.19
N LEU A 254 -2.32 18.91 19.06
CA LEU A 254 -3.32 17.93 18.67
C LEU A 254 -4.55 18.63 18.05
N PRO A 255 -4.89 18.39 16.77
CA PRO A 255 -6.01 19.06 16.13
C PRO A 255 -7.33 18.74 16.82
N GLU A 256 -8.27 19.69 16.81
CA GLU A 256 -9.61 19.52 17.41
C GLU A 256 -10.33 18.30 16.84
N SER A 257 -10.18 18.06 15.53
CA SER A 257 -10.72 16.90 14.84
C SER A 257 -9.64 16.10 14.13
N ILE A 258 -9.75 14.77 14.20
CA ILE A 258 -8.96 13.83 13.39
C ILE A 258 -9.97 13.09 12.50
N PRO A 259 -10.09 13.45 11.21
CA PRO A 259 -11.13 12.91 10.35
C PRO A 259 -10.93 11.42 10.05
N GLY A 260 -9.68 10.97 9.90
CA GLY A 260 -9.33 9.57 9.70
C GLY A 260 -9.70 8.72 10.92
N ARG A 261 -10.69 7.84 10.78
CA ARG A 261 -11.23 7.05 11.92
C ARG A 261 -10.23 6.07 12.54
N THR A 262 -9.37 5.47 11.71
CA THR A 262 -8.30 4.56 12.17
C THR A 262 -7.15 5.36 12.77
N THR A 263 -6.70 6.41 12.08
CA THR A 263 -5.68 7.37 12.57
C THR A 263 -6.05 7.90 13.95
N LYS A 264 -7.29 8.34 14.12
CA LYS A 264 -7.82 8.81 15.40
C LYS A 264 -7.67 7.76 16.49
N ALA A 265 -8.07 6.51 16.25
CA ALA A 265 -7.95 5.45 17.25
C ALA A 265 -6.50 5.19 17.67
N LEU A 266 -5.56 5.23 16.72
CA LEU A 266 -4.12 5.06 16.98
C LEU A 266 -3.56 6.22 17.81
N VAL A 267 -3.88 7.47 17.45
CA VAL A 267 -3.44 8.66 18.19
C VAL A 267 -4.02 8.67 19.61
N LEU A 268 -5.32 8.35 19.76
CA LEU A 268 -5.95 8.28 21.08
C LEU A 268 -5.39 7.14 21.93
N ALA A 269 -4.97 6.02 21.32
CA ALA A 269 -4.29 4.95 22.04
C ALA A 269 -2.90 5.40 22.51
N TRP A 270 -2.13 6.04 21.62
CA TRP A 270 -0.80 6.59 21.91
C TRP A 270 -0.83 7.59 23.07
N LEU A 271 -1.84 8.46 23.14
CA LEU A 271 -2.04 9.40 24.24
C LEU A 271 -2.27 8.71 25.60
N LEU A 272 -2.79 7.48 25.60
CA LEU A 272 -3.12 6.70 26.79
C LEU A 272 -2.04 5.68 27.19
N ASP A 273 -0.95 5.57 26.42
CA ASP A 273 0.14 4.62 26.68
C ASP A 273 0.90 4.93 27.97
N GLU A 274 0.88 6.17 28.42
CA GLU A 274 1.49 6.60 29.67
C GLU A 274 0.43 6.99 30.73
N PRO A 275 0.28 6.20 31.81
CA PRO A 275 -0.70 6.47 32.87
C PRO A 275 -0.56 7.84 33.54
N ASP A 276 0.67 8.35 33.66
CA ASP A 276 0.96 9.61 34.35
C ASP A 276 0.32 10.82 33.65
N HIS A 277 0.06 10.71 32.35
CA HIS A 277 -0.57 11.75 31.54
C HIS A 277 -2.10 11.64 31.45
N HIS A 278 -2.73 10.65 32.11
CA HIS A 278 -4.18 10.41 31.98
C HIS A 278 -5.06 11.60 32.41
N GLN A 279 -4.59 12.43 33.35
CA GLN A 279 -5.34 13.62 33.78
C GLN A 279 -5.55 14.61 32.63
N VAL A 280 -4.55 14.76 31.75
CA VAL A 280 -4.59 15.65 30.57
C VAL A 280 -5.18 14.91 29.36
N ALA A 281 -4.80 13.65 29.15
CA ALA A 281 -5.18 12.87 27.98
C ALA A 281 -6.67 12.47 27.95
N LEU A 282 -7.27 12.06 29.09
CA LEU A 282 -8.65 11.55 29.10
C LEU A 282 -9.69 12.56 28.63
N PRO A 283 -9.68 13.84 29.06
CA PRO A 283 -10.57 14.86 28.50
C PRO A 283 -10.44 15.01 26.98
N ALA A 284 -9.21 15.02 26.46
CA ALA A 284 -8.94 15.15 25.04
C ALA A 284 -9.40 13.92 24.22
N VAL A 285 -9.28 12.72 24.80
CA VAL A 285 -9.81 11.47 24.26
C VAL A 285 -11.33 11.53 24.16
N ILE A 286 -12.02 11.84 25.27
CA ILE A 286 -13.49 11.92 25.32
C ILE A 286 -14.01 12.91 24.28
N ALA A 287 -13.41 14.10 24.18
CA ALA A 287 -13.82 15.14 23.25
C ALA A 287 -13.76 14.72 21.77
N ARG A 288 -12.94 13.73 21.42
CA ARG A 288 -12.73 13.26 20.03
C ARG A 288 -13.49 11.97 19.70
N MET A 289 -14.19 11.38 20.68
CA MET A 289 -15.06 10.22 20.47
C MET A 289 -16.42 10.67 19.92
N THR A 290 -16.55 10.68 18.59
CA THR A 290 -17.75 11.18 17.91
C THR A 290 -18.71 10.10 17.45
N THR A 291 -18.33 8.82 17.58
CA THR A 291 -19.17 7.67 17.21
C THR A 291 -18.95 6.53 18.19
N ALA A 292 -19.92 5.62 18.29
CA ALA A 292 -19.73 4.44 19.13
C ALA A 292 -18.55 3.61 18.58
N THR A 293 -18.43 3.50 17.25
CA THR A 293 -17.34 2.76 16.64
C THR A 293 -15.95 3.32 17.01
N ASP A 294 -15.81 4.62 17.29
CA ASP A 294 -14.54 5.19 17.77
C ASP A 294 -14.17 4.64 19.16
N VAL A 295 -15.14 4.43 20.06
CA VAL A 295 -14.95 3.75 21.35
C VAL A 295 -14.45 2.32 21.15
N LEU A 296 -15.09 1.59 20.24
CA LEU A 296 -14.71 0.21 19.92
C LEU A 296 -13.29 0.12 19.34
N ARG A 297 -12.94 1.02 18.42
CA ARG A 297 -11.58 1.07 17.81
C ARG A 297 -10.51 1.37 18.83
N LEU A 298 -10.72 2.35 19.71
CA LEU A 298 -9.74 2.66 20.76
C LEU A 298 -9.52 1.45 21.68
N ALA A 299 -10.61 0.81 22.12
CA ALA A 299 -10.52 -0.39 22.95
C ALA A 299 -9.81 -1.54 22.23
N ALA A 300 -10.01 -1.67 20.92
CA ALA A 300 -9.36 -2.69 20.10
C ALA A 300 -7.84 -2.47 20.02
N VAL A 301 -7.40 -1.26 19.66
CA VAL A 301 -5.97 -0.91 19.59
C VAL A 301 -5.29 -1.10 20.94
N ARG A 302 -5.92 -0.65 22.03
CA ARG A 302 -5.43 -0.83 23.40
C ARG A 302 -5.37 -2.28 23.87
N SER A 303 -6.02 -3.19 23.14
CA SER A 303 -5.97 -4.63 23.39
C SER A 303 -5.02 -5.37 22.44
N GLY A 304 -4.20 -4.65 21.67
CA GLY A 304 -3.28 -5.22 20.67
C GLY A 304 -3.96 -5.62 19.34
N GLY A 305 -5.19 -5.16 19.11
CA GLY A 305 -5.91 -5.38 17.85
C GLY A 305 -5.74 -4.24 16.83
N ASP A 306 -6.26 -4.45 15.62
CA ASP A 306 -6.23 -3.45 14.54
C ASP A 306 -7.34 -2.39 14.69
N ALA A 307 -6.98 -1.11 14.45
CA ALA A 307 -7.90 0.03 14.42
C ALA A 307 -8.97 -0.09 13.32
N GLY A 308 -8.69 -0.88 12.28
CA GLY A 308 -9.63 -1.19 11.22
C GLY A 308 -10.77 -2.13 11.61
N LEU A 309 -10.67 -2.85 12.75
CA LEU A 309 -11.60 -3.87 13.25
C LEU A 309 -11.82 -5.02 12.25
N LEU A 310 -10.76 -5.43 11.57
CA LEU A 310 -10.83 -6.47 10.53
C LEU A 310 -10.76 -7.88 11.12
N THR A 311 -9.95 -8.07 12.16
CA THR A 311 -9.81 -9.35 12.85
C THR A 311 -10.54 -9.34 14.19
N PRO A 312 -11.03 -10.49 14.68
CA PRO A 312 -11.61 -10.59 16.01
C PRO A 312 -10.60 -10.17 17.08
N VAL A 313 -11.01 -9.24 17.95
CA VAL A 313 -10.14 -8.71 19.01
C VAL A 313 -10.46 -9.34 20.35
N ARG A 314 -9.42 -9.80 21.05
CA ARG A 314 -9.53 -10.23 22.46
C ARG A 314 -9.33 -9.04 23.38
N PHE A 315 -10.42 -8.42 23.83
CA PHE A 315 -10.34 -7.25 24.70
C PHE A 315 -9.69 -7.54 26.05
N THR A 316 -8.72 -6.72 26.43
CA THR A 316 -8.01 -6.80 27.72
C THR A 316 -8.79 -6.07 28.83
N ALA A 317 -8.31 -6.16 30.07
CA ALA A 317 -8.92 -5.46 31.19
C ALA A 317 -8.73 -3.94 31.06
N LEU A 318 -9.80 -3.17 31.31
CA LEU A 318 -9.77 -1.70 31.30
C LEU A 318 -9.61 -1.17 32.73
N SER A 319 -8.77 -0.14 32.90
CA SER A 319 -8.69 0.59 34.17
C SER A 319 -10.02 1.27 34.50
N ARG A 320 -10.34 1.46 35.78
CA ARG A 320 -11.58 2.12 36.20
C ARG A 320 -11.73 3.54 35.63
N PRO A 321 -10.68 4.39 35.57
CA PRO A 321 -10.76 5.71 34.93
C PRO A 321 -11.10 5.62 33.45
N LEU A 322 -10.41 4.77 32.69
CA LEU A 322 -10.64 4.60 31.26
C LEU A 322 -12.04 4.06 30.98
N ARG A 323 -12.49 3.03 31.73
CA ARG A 323 -13.86 2.50 31.63
C ARG A 323 -14.91 3.60 31.77
N ARG A 324 -14.79 4.44 32.80
CA ARG A 324 -15.72 5.55 33.05
C ARG A 324 -15.67 6.59 31.95
N ALA A 325 -14.49 6.91 31.43
CA ALA A 325 -14.31 7.83 30.31
C ALA A 325 -14.98 7.30 29.03
N LEU A 326 -14.80 6.02 28.69
CA LEU A 326 -15.43 5.40 27.52
C LEU A 326 -16.95 5.33 27.64
N LEU A 327 -17.47 5.01 28.83
CA LEU A 327 -18.92 5.02 29.09
C LEU A 327 -19.49 6.44 29.02
N GLN A 328 -18.78 7.44 29.57
CA GLN A 328 -19.18 8.84 29.47
C GLN A 328 -19.22 9.32 28.03
N ALA A 329 -18.18 8.99 27.24
CA ALA A 329 -18.16 9.32 25.82
C ALA A 329 -19.35 8.68 25.10
N LEU A 330 -19.60 7.38 25.33
CA LEU A 330 -20.70 6.64 24.71
C LEU A 330 -22.08 7.19 25.08
N ASP A 331 -22.26 7.61 26.33
CA ASP A 331 -23.54 8.15 26.85
C ASP A 331 -23.88 9.54 26.30
N GLY A 332 -22.86 10.33 25.96
CA GLY A 332 -22.99 11.65 25.36
C GLY A 332 -23.22 11.64 23.85
N LEU A 333 -23.21 10.48 23.19
CA LEU A 333 -23.50 10.35 21.77
C LEU A 333 -25.01 10.33 21.49
N ASP A 334 -25.38 10.60 20.24
CA ASP A 334 -26.76 10.47 19.78
C ASP A 334 -27.25 9.01 19.93
N VAL A 335 -28.19 8.82 20.86
CA VAL A 335 -28.79 7.53 21.22
C VAL A 335 -29.50 6.85 20.05
N THR A 336 -29.85 7.58 18.98
CA THR A 336 -30.44 7.02 17.76
C THR A 336 -29.38 6.42 16.81
N LEU A 337 -28.12 6.88 16.89
CA LEU A 337 -27.01 6.43 16.04
C LEU A 337 -26.15 5.35 16.70
N VAL A 338 -25.98 5.39 18.02
CA VAL A 338 -25.18 4.40 18.77
C VAL A 338 -25.59 2.95 18.47
N PRO A 339 -26.88 2.58 18.46
CA PRO A 339 -27.30 1.20 18.20
C PRO A 339 -26.98 0.74 16.77
N GLU A 340 -27.06 1.66 15.79
CA GLU A 340 -26.71 1.40 14.39
C GLU A 340 -25.22 1.06 14.25
N ASP A 341 -24.37 1.88 14.87
CA ASP A 341 -22.93 1.66 14.92
C ASP A 341 -22.57 0.36 15.65
N MET A 342 -23.28 0.07 16.75
CA MET A 342 -23.07 -1.16 17.50
C MET A 342 -23.41 -2.41 16.68
N ARG A 343 -24.52 -2.39 15.94
CA ARG A 343 -24.96 -3.51 15.10
C ARG A 343 -23.98 -3.84 13.98
N ARG A 344 -23.29 -2.84 13.42
CA ARG A 344 -22.21 -3.04 12.42
C ARG A 344 -21.08 -3.91 12.95
N HIS A 345 -20.88 -3.95 14.27
CA HIS A 345 -19.84 -4.71 14.95
C HIS A 345 -20.40 -5.49 16.15
N GLU A 346 -21.57 -6.12 15.97
CA GLU A 346 -22.38 -6.67 17.07
C GLU A 346 -21.60 -7.57 18.03
N GLN A 347 -20.83 -8.52 17.51
CA GLN A 347 -20.07 -9.45 18.35
C GLN A 347 -18.93 -8.76 19.10
N ALA A 348 -18.18 -7.88 18.43
CA ALA A 348 -17.09 -7.13 19.08
C ALA A 348 -17.62 -6.26 20.23
N TRP A 349 -18.79 -5.64 20.05
CA TRP A 349 -19.44 -4.87 21.10
C TRP A 349 -19.95 -5.70 22.26
N LYS A 350 -20.50 -6.89 22.02
CA LYS A 350 -20.91 -7.80 23.10
C LYS A 350 -19.72 -8.16 23.99
N HIS A 351 -18.57 -8.47 23.39
CA HIS A 351 -17.33 -8.74 24.13
C HIS A 351 -16.78 -7.50 24.84
N LEU A 352 -16.80 -6.32 24.21
CA LEU A 352 -16.35 -5.09 24.86
C LEU A 352 -17.27 -4.70 26.03
N ALA A 353 -18.58 -4.91 25.92
CA ALA A 353 -19.54 -4.62 26.98
C ALA A 353 -19.24 -5.40 28.28
N GLU A 354 -18.69 -6.62 28.17
CA GLU A 354 -18.23 -7.40 29.33
C GLU A 354 -17.06 -6.73 30.06
N ARG A 355 -16.25 -5.92 29.37
CA ARG A 355 -15.13 -5.16 29.96
C ARG A 355 -15.55 -3.77 30.43
N LEU A 356 -16.59 -3.19 29.83
CA LEU A 356 -17.14 -1.88 30.19
C LEU A 356 -18.06 -1.93 31.42
N HIS A 357 -18.73 -3.05 31.68
CA HIS A 357 -19.72 -3.19 32.76
C HIS A 357 -20.79 -2.08 32.76
N PRO A 358 -21.47 -1.82 31.64
CA PRO A 358 -22.37 -0.67 31.50
C PRO A 358 -23.54 -0.69 32.49
N PHE A 359 -24.01 -1.87 32.88
CA PHE A 359 -25.14 -2.03 33.79
C PHE A 359 -24.81 -1.66 35.25
N GLU A 360 -23.54 -1.76 35.66
CA GLU A 360 -23.08 -1.28 36.98
C GLU A 360 -23.17 0.26 37.09
N TYR A 361 -23.12 0.95 35.95
CA TYR A 361 -23.16 2.41 35.87
C TYR A 361 -24.45 2.93 35.22
N ALA A 362 -25.51 2.13 35.12
CA ALA A 362 -26.73 2.49 34.38
C ALA A 362 -27.42 3.76 34.89
N SER A 363 -27.28 4.10 36.18
CA SER A 363 -27.80 5.36 36.73
C SER A 363 -26.99 6.60 36.30
N ARG A 364 -25.70 6.41 36.00
CA ARG A 364 -24.78 7.48 35.61
C ARG A 364 -24.67 7.63 34.09
N TYR A 365 -24.78 6.53 33.37
CA TYR A 365 -24.68 6.46 31.91
C TYR A 365 -25.90 5.71 31.32
N PRO A 366 -27.12 6.26 31.46
CA PRO A 366 -28.36 5.57 31.13
C PRO A 366 -28.54 5.28 29.63
N ASN A 367 -28.10 6.18 28.74
CA ASN A 367 -28.20 5.99 27.29
C ASN A 367 -27.26 4.88 26.81
N ALA A 368 -26.03 4.86 27.32
CA ALA A 368 -25.07 3.80 27.02
C ALA A 368 -25.59 2.42 27.49
N ALA A 369 -26.17 2.37 28.69
CA ALA A 369 -26.79 1.15 29.21
C ALA A 369 -27.99 0.69 28.36
N LEU A 370 -28.85 1.63 27.93
CA LEU A 370 -30.00 1.34 27.07
C LEU A 370 -29.57 0.77 25.70
N ALA A 371 -28.59 1.38 25.04
CA ALA A 371 -28.08 0.92 23.75
C ALA A 371 -27.50 -0.50 23.84
N ILE A 372 -26.72 -0.78 24.89
CA ILE A 372 -26.14 -2.12 25.11
C ILE A 372 -27.22 -3.14 25.49
N ALA A 373 -28.25 -2.75 26.24
CA ALA A 373 -29.39 -3.62 26.55
C ALA A 373 -30.15 -4.02 25.27
N ALA A 374 -30.35 -3.08 24.34
CA ALA A 374 -30.96 -3.38 23.04
C ALA A 374 -30.07 -4.29 22.17
N LEU A 375 -28.75 -4.06 22.15
CA LEU A 375 -27.79 -4.91 21.45
C LEU A 375 -27.78 -6.35 21.99
N ARG A 376 -27.81 -6.50 23.32
CA ARG A 376 -27.82 -7.81 24.00
C ARG A 376 -29.20 -8.46 24.04
N GLN A 377 -30.24 -7.78 23.58
CA GLN A 377 -31.62 -8.25 23.66
C GLN A 377 -32.02 -8.60 25.11
N THR A 378 -31.60 -7.74 26.05
CA THR A 378 -31.80 -7.93 27.50
C THR A 378 -33.28 -8.03 27.82
N ALA A 379 -33.65 -9.08 28.56
CA ALA A 379 -34.99 -9.28 29.07
C ALA A 379 -35.29 -8.28 30.21
N LEU A 380 -36.47 -7.67 30.18
CA LEU A 380 -36.91 -6.71 31.20
C LEU A 380 -37.67 -7.43 32.31
N THR A 381 -37.26 -7.22 33.56
CA THR A 381 -37.88 -7.76 34.79
C THR A 381 -38.33 -6.61 35.69
N ASP A 382 -38.57 -6.85 36.99
CA ASP A 382 -38.92 -5.82 37.98
C ASP A 382 -37.72 -5.30 38.79
N ASP A 383 -36.50 -5.67 38.38
CA ASP A 383 -35.27 -5.22 39.05
C ASP A 383 -34.96 -3.72 38.80
N THR A 384 -33.95 -3.21 39.54
CA THR A 384 -33.52 -1.81 39.48
C THR A 384 -32.98 -1.42 38.09
N LEU A 385 -32.28 -2.34 37.41
CA LEU A 385 -31.76 -2.10 36.07
C LEU A 385 -32.91 -1.92 35.08
N SER A 386 -33.89 -2.83 35.08
CA SER A 386 -35.06 -2.80 34.20
C SER A 386 -35.92 -1.56 34.43
N ARG A 387 -36.06 -1.09 35.67
CA ARG A 387 -36.70 0.20 35.97
C ARG A 387 -35.95 1.38 35.35
N THR A 388 -34.62 1.38 35.45
CA THR A 388 -33.76 2.42 34.85
C THR A 388 -33.85 2.40 33.31
N LEU A 389 -33.80 1.22 32.70
CA LEU A 389 -33.94 1.04 31.26
C LEU A 389 -35.31 1.49 30.74
N ARG A 390 -36.40 1.16 31.45
CA ARG A 390 -37.75 1.63 31.09
C ARG A 390 -37.88 3.15 31.22
N ALA A 391 -37.33 3.73 32.28
CA ALA A 391 -37.33 5.18 32.46
C ALA A 391 -36.58 5.88 31.33
N THR A 392 -35.40 5.37 30.97
CA THR A 392 -34.58 5.90 29.86
C THR A 392 -35.25 5.70 28.51
N ALA A 393 -35.85 4.53 28.25
CA ALA A 393 -36.53 4.26 26.98
C ALA A 393 -37.70 5.22 26.72
N ARG A 394 -38.38 5.71 27.76
CA ARG A 394 -39.46 6.72 27.60
C ARG A 394 -38.95 8.06 27.09
N THR A 395 -37.66 8.37 27.27
CA THR A 395 -37.04 9.60 26.77
C THR A 395 -36.40 9.41 25.40
N VAL A 396 -36.43 8.19 24.82
CA VAL A 396 -35.80 7.86 23.55
C VAL A 396 -36.88 7.42 22.54
N PRO A 397 -37.26 8.27 21.57
CA PRO A 397 -38.41 8.02 20.68
C PRO A 397 -38.35 6.72 19.89
N VAL A 398 -37.15 6.27 19.54
CA VAL A 398 -36.92 5.03 18.78
C VAL A 398 -36.90 3.77 19.65
N ALA A 399 -36.99 3.91 20.97
CA ALA A 399 -36.96 2.79 21.92
C ALA A 399 -38.35 2.25 22.20
N SER A 400 -38.45 0.92 22.25
CA SER A 400 -39.65 0.22 22.67
C SER A 400 -39.33 -0.81 23.74
N THR A 401 -40.08 -0.72 24.84
CA THR A 401 -40.09 -1.69 25.94
C THR A 401 -41.44 -2.39 26.08
N ASN A 402 -42.29 -2.33 25.05
CA ASN A 402 -43.61 -2.99 25.04
C ASN A 402 -43.50 -4.50 24.85
N ARG A 403 -42.32 -4.96 24.43
CA ARG A 403 -41.95 -6.37 24.32
C ARG A 403 -41.22 -6.80 25.61
N PRO A 404 -41.04 -8.10 25.88
CA PRO A 404 -40.27 -8.57 27.04
C PRO A 404 -38.78 -8.18 27.01
N LYS A 405 -38.34 -7.42 25.99
CA LYS A 405 -36.96 -7.02 25.74
C LYS A 405 -36.92 -5.57 25.26
N VAL A 406 -35.78 -4.91 25.50
CA VAL A 406 -35.50 -3.59 24.91
C VAL A 406 -35.27 -3.74 23.41
N THR A 407 -35.97 -2.95 22.61
CA THR A 407 -35.79 -2.88 21.15
C THR A 407 -35.66 -1.43 20.70
N LEU A 408 -34.90 -1.20 19.63
CA LEU A 408 -34.71 0.11 19.01
C LEU A 408 -35.07 -0.01 17.53
N ALA A 409 -35.89 0.92 17.03
CA ALA A 409 -36.23 1.02 15.61
C ALA A 409 -35.03 1.53 14.82
N LEU A 410 -34.47 0.70 13.94
CA LEU A 410 -33.25 0.99 13.20
C LEU A 410 -33.56 1.52 11.79
N TRP A 411 -32.87 2.60 11.41
CA TRP A 411 -32.84 3.18 10.07
C TRP A 411 -32.44 2.14 9.02
N ALA A 412 -31.41 1.33 9.29
CA ALA A 412 -30.93 0.34 8.33
C ALA A 412 -32.01 -0.69 7.98
N THR A 413 -32.79 -1.13 8.97
CA THR A 413 -33.92 -2.03 8.75
C THR A 413 -34.99 -1.38 7.87
N GLN A 414 -35.32 -0.11 8.12
CA GLN A 414 -36.32 0.60 7.32
C GLN A 414 -35.90 0.75 5.85
N VAL A 415 -34.61 1.06 5.60
CA VAL A 415 -34.06 1.19 4.25
C VAL A 415 -34.08 -0.15 3.52
N GLU A 416 -33.57 -1.22 4.12
CA GLU A 416 -33.52 -2.53 3.47
C GLU A 416 -34.94 -3.09 3.21
N THR A 417 -35.90 -2.85 4.10
CA THR A 417 -37.32 -3.18 3.84
C THR A 417 -37.86 -2.43 2.62
N ALA A 418 -37.65 -1.11 2.55
CA ALA A 418 -38.15 -0.32 1.42
C ALA A 418 -37.47 -0.68 0.08
N LEU A 419 -36.17 -0.99 0.10
CA LEU A 419 -35.44 -1.50 -1.07
C LEU A 419 -35.98 -2.86 -1.54
N ALA A 420 -36.25 -3.78 -0.61
CA ALA A 420 -36.80 -5.09 -0.95
C ALA A 420 -38.22 -5.02 -1.54
N GLU A 421 -38.99 -4.00 -1.13
CA GLU A 421 -40.33 -3.69 -1.68
C GLU A 421 -40.27 -2.90 -3.00
N ALA A 422 -39.07 -2.54 -3.48
CA ALA A 422 -38.85 -1.64 -4.62
C ALA A 422 -39.57 -0.28 -4.51
N ASP A 423 -39.82 0.20 -3.29
CA ASP A 423 -40.53 1.44 -3.02
C ASP A 423 -39.56 2.63 -2.98
N VAL A 424 -39.32 3.22 -4.15
CA VAL A 424 -38.44 4.39 -4.33
C VAL A 424 -38.93 5.62 -3.55
N GLN A 425 -40.25 5.81 -3.46
CA GLN A 425 -40.86 6.94 -2.74
C GLN A 425 -40.62 6.85 -1.23
N ARG A 426 -40.63 5.62 -0.68
CA ARG A 426 -40.35 5.37 0.73
C ARG A 426 -38.86 5.38 1.04
N VAL A 427 -38.02 4.83 0.18
CA VAL A 427 -36.57 4.70 0.46
C VAL A 427 -35.80 6.00 0.27
N LEU A 428 -36.16 6.82 -0.73
CA LEU A 428 -35.38 8.03 -1.06
C LEU A 428 -35.32 9.04 0.11
N PRO A 429 -36.42 9.37 0.82
CA PRO A 429 -36.37 10.23 2.00
C PRO A 429 -35.52 9.67 3.15
N LEU A 430 -35.42 8.34 3.27
CA LEU A 430 -34.56 7.70 4.28
C LEU A 430 -33.09 7.81 3.90
N LEU A 431 -32.74 7.58 2.63
CA LEU A 431 -31.36 7.66 2.14
C LEU A 431 -30.81 9.09 2.15
N ILE A 432 -31.63 10.11 1.88
CA ILE A 432 -31.21 11.52 1.94
C ILE A 432 -30.74 11.93 3.35
N GLN A 433 -31.26 11.30 4.41
CA GLN A 433 -30.79 11.54 5.79
C GLN A 433 -29.33 11.12 6.01
N ARG A 434 -28.81 10.22 5.16
CA ARG A 434 -27.43 9.74 5.18
C ARG A 434 -26.83 9.81 3.77
N PRO A 435 -26.45 11.01 3.29
CA PRO A 435 -26.01 11.24 1.90
C PRO A 435 -24.90 10.29 1.41
N GLY A 436 -23.97 9.91 2.30
CA GLY A 436 -22.92 8.96 1.95
C GLY A 436 -23.43 7.53 1.70
N GLU A 437 -24.50 7.09 2.34
CA GLU A 437 -25.13 5.79 2.06
C GLU A 437 -26.00 5.88 0.80
N PHE A 438 -26.66 7.02 0.57
CA PHE A 438 -27.38 7.28 -0.67
C PHE A 438 -26.48 7.10 -1.91
N LEU A 439 -25.33 7.77 -1.96
CA LEU A 439 -24.42 7.66 -3.12
C LEU A 439 -23.86 6.23 -3.30
N ARG A 440 -23.62 5.49 -2.22
CA ARG A 440 -23.20 4.08 -2.28
C ARG A 440 -24.29 3.15 -2.86
N ARG A 441 -25.55 3.58 -2.82
CA ARG A 441 -26.70 2.84 -3.36
C ARG A 441 -27.27 3.49 -4.63
N LEU A 442 -26.57 4.46 -5.22
CA LEU A 442 -27.06 5.23 -6.36
C LEU A 442 -27.41 4.34 -7.56
N ASP A 443 -26.50 3.44 -7.99
CA ASP A 443 -26.78 2.48 -9.08
C ASP A 443 -28.03 1.64 -8.77
N HIS A 444 -28.12 1.11 -7.54
CA HIS A 444 -29.26 0.29 -7.14
C HIS A 444 -30.57 1.09 -7.22
N LEU A 445 -30.58 2.32 -6.70
CA LEU A 445 -31.77 3.14 -6.67
C LEU A 445 -32.18 3.60 -8.07
N LEU A 446 -31.23 3.94 -8.95
CA LEU A 446 -31.51 4.31 -10.34
C LEU A 446 -32.10 3.13 -11.13
N ARG A 447 -31.62 1.89 -10.88
CA ARG A 447 -32.20 0.69 -11.48
C ARG A 447 -33.63 0.44 -11.00
N LEU A 448 -33.92 0.62 -9.71
CA LEU A 448 -35.28 0.48 -9.16
C LEU A 448 -36.22 1.59 -9.64
N ALA A 449 -35.72 2.81 -9.79
CA ALA A 449 -36.49 3.97 -10.22
C ALA A 449 -36.94 3.91 -11.68
N GLY A 450 -36.18 3.21 -12.53
CA GLY A 450 -36.39 3.23 -13.97
C GLY A 450 -36.31 4.64 -14.56
N THR A 451 -36.78 4.82 -15.79
CA THR A 451 -36.80 6.13 -16.45
C THR A 451 -37.76 7.12 -15.78
N ASP A 452 -38.86 6.63 -15.24
CA ASP A 452 -39.97 7.46 -14.77
C ASP A 452 -39.64 8.19 -13.47
N GLN A 453 -38.91 7.53 -12.57
CA GLN A 453 -38.53 8.09 -11.27
C GLN A 453 -37.05 8.47 -11.18
N ALA A 454 -36.24 8.26 -12.22
CA ALA A 454 -34.85 8.73 -12.24
C ALA A 454 -34.71 10.24 -11.96
N PRO A 455 -35.56 11.16 -12.50
CA PRO A 455 -35.43 12.59 -12.23
C PRO A 455 -35.46 12.95 -10.74
N ILE A 456 -36.38 12.37 -9.95
CA ILE A 456 -36.46 12.67 -8.51
C ILE A 456 -35.23 12.18 -7.73
N VAL A 457 -34.61 11.09 -8.18
CA VAL A 457 -33.36 10.56 -7.61
C VAL A 457 -32.19 11.48 -7.96
N LEU A 458 -32.11 11.97 -9.20
CA LEU A 458 -31.06 12.88 -9.66
C LEU A 458 -31.15 14.26 -8.99
N ASP A 459 -32.36 14.80 -8.78
CA ASP A 459 -32.57 16.04 -8.02
C ASP A 459 -32.18 15.90 -6.55
N ALA A 460 -32.38 14.70 -5.98
CA ALA A 460 -31.88 14.38 -4.64
C ALA A 460 -30.34 14.24 -4.63
N LEU A 461 -29.76 13.65 -5.67
CA LEU A 461 -28.29 13.52 -5.83
C LEU A 461 -27.62 14.89 -5.85
N GLU A 462 -28.14 15.84 -6.63
CA GLU A 462 -27.61 17.19 -6.76
C GLU A 462 -27.58 17.93 -5.40
N ARG A 463 -28.59 17.72 -4.55
CA ARG A 463 -28.64 18.30 -3.19
C ARG A 463 -27.77 17.55 -2.18
N ALA A 464 -27.60 16.23 -2.35
CA ALA A 464 -26.90 15.38 -1.41
C ALA A 464 -25.37 15.41 -1.59
N VAL A 465 -24.90 15.47 -2.84
CA VAL A 465 -23.47 15.35 -3.19
C VAL A 465 -22.55 16.35 -2.45
N PRO A 466 -22.94 17.61 -2.15
CA PRO A 466 -22.07 18.56 -1.44
C PRO A 466 -21.68 18.11 -0.03
N HIS A 467 -22.46 17.24 0.59
CA HIS A 467 -22.26 16.75 1.96
C HIS A 467 -21.55 15.39 2.03
N VAL A 468 -21.09 14.86 0.90
CA VAL A 468 -20.52 13.51 0.82
C VAL A 468 -19.00 13.54 0.74
N ALA A 469 -18.35 12.60 1.43
CA ALA A 469 -16.90 12.43 1.40
C ALA A 469 -16.37 12.24 -0.03
N PRO A 470 -15.21 12.81 -0.39
CA PRO A 470 -14.71 12.81 -1.78
C PRO A 470 -14.54 11.42 -2.36
N ALA A 471 -13.98 10.49 -1.59
CA ALA A 471 -13.78 9.11 -2.01
C ALA A 471 -15.09 8.42 -2.44
N VAL A 472 -16.22 8.76 -1.80
CA VAL A 472 -17.54 8.22 -2.15
C VAL A 472 -18.07 8.84 -3.43
N VAL A 473 -17.87 10.14 -3.64
CA VAL A 473 -18.22 10.83 -4.90
C VAL A 473 -17.43 10.23 -6.07
N LEU A 474 -16.11 10.08 -5.91
CA LEU A 474 -15.23 9.48 -6.93
C LEU A 474 -15.58 8.02 -7.22
N SER A 475 -15.91 7.23 -6.17
CA SER A 475 -16.36 5.85 -6.34
C SER A 475 -17.70 5.75 -7.07
N ALA A 476 -18.66 6.62 -6.73
CA ALA A 476 -19.97 6.67 -7.39
C ALA A 476 -19.83 7.11 -8.85
N LEU A 477 -18.97 8.09 -9.14
CA LEU A 477 -18.68 8.55 -10.50
C LEU A 477 -18.08 7.42 -11.35
N GLY A 478 -17.05 6.76 -10.82
CA GLY A 478 -16.41 5.63 -11.49
C GLY A 478 -17.40 4.51 -11.80
N GLU A 479 -18.25 4.13 -10.84
CA GLU A 479 -19.28 3.11 -11.08
C GLU A 479 -20.27 3.57 -12.16
N ILE A 480 -20.95 4.71 -11.96
CA ILE A 480 -22.09 5.13 -12.78
C ILE A 480 -21.71 5.35 -14.25
N ARG A 481 -20.54 5.92 -14.55
CA ARG A 481 -20.14 6.22 -15.93
C ARG A 481 -19.96 4.99 -16.82
N THR A 482 -19.86 3.81 -16.23
CA THR A 482 -19.71 2.53 -16.96
C THR A 482 -21.05 1.79 -17.15
N ARG A 483 -22.16 2.32 -16.64
CA ARG A 483 -23.44 1.60 -16.53
C ARG A 483 -24.34 1.67 -17.78
N THR A 484 -23.94 2.37 -18.84
CA THR A 484 -24.68 2.40 -20.12
C THR A 484 -24.65 1.05 -20.85
N ARG A 485 -23.73 0.16 -20.47
CA ARG A 485 -23.57 -1.17 -21.05
C ARG A 485 -23.62 -2.25 -19.97
N LYS A 486 -24.01 -3.45 -20.37
CA LYS A 486 -23.93 -4.62 -19.50
C LYS A 486 -22.46 -5.05 -19.39
N GLY A 487 -21.94 -5.10 -18.17
CA GLY A 487 -20.63 -5.67 -17.90
C GLY A 487 -20.62 -7.19 -18.08
N THR A 488 -19.45 -7.79 -18.23
CA THR A 488 -19.29 -9.25 -18.18
C THR A 488 -19.17 -9.72 -16.74
N GLU A 489 -18.31 -9.05 -15.97
CA GLU A 489 -17.96 -9.42 -14.60
C GLU A 489 -17.96 -8.21 -13.66
N ARG A 490 -18.05 -8.51 -12.36
CA ARG A 490 -17.91 -7.55 -11.26
C ARG A 490 -16.85 -8.03 -10.31
N VAL A 491 -15.95 -7.12 -9.98
CA VAL A 491 -14.88 -7.36 -9.02
C VAL A 491 -15.14 -6.60 -7.73
N PHE A 492 -15.10 -7.32 -6.61
CA PHE A 492 -15.22 -6.76 -5.27
C PHE A 492 -13.97 -7.02 -4.46
N PHE A 493 -13.69 -6.08 -3.56
CA PHE A 493 -12.68 -6.24 -2.51
C PHE A 493 -13.39 -6.10 -1.16
N PRO A 494 -13.93 -7.22 -0.61
CA PRO A 494 -14.65 -7.18 0.65
C PRO A 494 -13.79 -6.60 1.78
N LYS A 495 -14.40 -5.76 2.61
CA LYS A 495 -13.75 -5.18 3.78
C LYS A 495 -13.37 -6.30 4.76
N GLY A 496 -12.11 -6.29 5.19
CA GLY A 496 -11.58 -7.30 6.13
C GLY A 496 -10.97 -8.53 5.49
N GLY A 497 -10.91 -8.59 4.16
CA GLY A 497 -10.08 -9.56 3.45
C GLY A 497 -8.63 -9.08 3.33
N ASN A 498 -7.71 -10.04 3.32
CA ASN A 498 -6.28 -9.90 3.05
C ASN A 498 -6.00 -9.35 1.63
N ALA A 499 -6.66 -8.30 1.13
CA ALA A 499 -6.57 -7.90 -0.29
C ALA A 499 -7.10 -8.96 -1.30
N LYS A 500 -8.04 -9.83 -0.90
CA LYS A 500 -8.64 -10.84 -1.79
C LYS A 500 -9.67 -10.22 -2.76
N ALA A 501 -9.54 -10.52 -4.05
CA ALA A 501 -10.54 -10.19 -5.07
C ALA A 501 -11.66 -11.24 -5.11
N HIS A 502 -12.89 -10.79 -5.31
CA HIS A 502 -14.06 -11.64 -5.57
C HIS A 502 -14.66 -11.24 -6.92
N ILE A 503 -14.75 -12.20 -7.84
CA ILE A 503 -15.20 -11.99 -9.21
C ILE A 503 -16.50 -12.77 -9.41
N VAL A 504 -17.52 -12.12 -9.96
CA VAL A 504 -18.82 -12.73 -10.28
C VAL A 504 -19.34 -12.18 -11.60
N ALA A 505 -20.27 -12.88 -12.27
CA ALA A 505 -20.94 -12.37 -13.45
C ALA A 505 -21.73 -11.06 -13.15
N ASP A 506 -21.76 -10.12 -14.09
CA ASP A 506 -22.60 -8.92 -13.99
C ASP A 506 -24.00 -9.16 -14.56
N ASP A 507 -24.94 -9.51 -13.67
CA ASP A 507 -26.34 -9.71 -14.03
C ASP A 507 -27.19 -8.43 -13.98
N ARG A 508 -26.59 -7.25 -13.74
CA ARG A 508 -27.35 -6.00 -13.62
C ARG A 508 -27.69 -5.43 -14.99
N ASP A 509 -28.94 -5.03 -15.17
CA ASP A 509 -29.37 -4.30 -16.36
C ASP A 509 -28.65 -2.96 -16.50
N PRO A 510 -28.32 -2.52 -17.73
CA PRO A 510 -27.74 -1.21 -17.96
C PRO A 510 -28.71 -0.08 -17.58
N LEU A 511 -28.14 1.09 -17.28
CA LEU A 511 -28.89 2.33 -17.07
C LEU A 511 -29.05 3.09 -18.39
N PRO A 512 -30.16 3.84 -18.59
CA PRO A 512 -30.32 4.68 -19.77
C PRO A 512 -29.24 5.78 -19.87
N ASP A 513 -28.74 6.05 -21.07
CA ASP A 513 -27.66 7.03 -21.32
C ASP A 513 -27.96 8.40 -20.70
N ILE A 514 -29.17 8.92 -20.89
CA ILE A 514 -29.59 10.23 -20.33
C ILE A 514 -29.51 10.29 -18.79
N VAL A 515 -29.74 9.16 -18.12
CA VAL A 515 -29.65 9.07 -16.65
C VAL A 515 -28.19 9.05 -16.22
N VAL A 516 -27.35 8.28 -16.92
CA VAL A 516 -25.90 8.21 -16.65
C VAL A 516 -25.26 9.57 -16.89
N ASP A 517 -25.53 10.22 -18.03
CA ASP A 517 -24.96 11.52 -18.40
C ASP A 517 -25.30 12.59 -17.36
N ARG A 518 -26.56 12.63 -16.89
CA ARG A 518 -26.98 13.58 -15.86
C ARG A 518 -26.30 13.32 -14.52
N ALA A 519 -26.21 12.05 -14.10
CA ALA A 519 -25.53 11.69 -12.86
C ALA A 519 -24.03 12.02 -12.90
N VAL A 520 -23.35 11.68 -14.00
CA VAL A 520 -21.93 12.02 -14.24
C VAL A 520 -21.73 13.53 -14.19
N THR A 521 -22.59 14.30 -14.85
CA THR A 521 -22.54 15.77 -14.84
C THR A 521 -22.63 16.33 -13.42
N ILE A 522 -23.56 15.85 -12.60
CA ILE A 522 -23.73 16.28 -11.20
C ILE A 522 -22.45 15.97 -10.38
N LEU A 523 -21.95 14.74 -10.48
CA LEU A 523 -20.79 14.28 -9.71
C LEU A 523 -19.51 15.02 -10.10
N THR A 524 -19.24 15.17 -11.40
CA THR A 524 -18.05 15.89 -11.90
C THR A 524 -18.13 17.39 -11.61
N SER A 525 -19.32 18.00 -11.72
CA SER A 525 -19.50 19.41 -11.37
C SER A 525 -19.20 19.67 -9.90
N GLU A 526 -19.61 18.75 -9.00
CA GLU A 526 -19.27 18.86 -7.58
C GLU A 526 -17.76 18.76 -7.33
N ILE A 527 -17.06 17.83 -8.01
CA ILE A 527 -15.60 17.72 -7.89
C ILE A 527 -14.91 19.01 -8.32
N LEU A 528 -15.29 19.57 -9.48
CA LEU A 528 -14.75 20.83 -9.99
C LEU A 528 -15.06 22.01 -9.05
N ARG A 529 -16.27 22.05 -8.49
CA ARG A 529 -16.69 23.09 -7.53
C ARG A 529 -15.84 23.04 -6.26
N ARG A 530 -15.50 21.85 -5.76
CA ARG A 530 -14.62 21.69 -4.60
C ARG A 530 -13.18 22.04 -4.92
N ALA A 531 -12.68 21.62 -6.08
CA ALA A 531 -11.34 21.96 -6.53
C ALA A 531 -11.15 23.48 -6.72
N GLY A 532 -12.19 24.18 -7.19
CA GLY A 532 -12.18 25.64 -7.36
C GLY A 532 -12.14 26.45 -6.05
N ARG A 533 -12.22 25.80 -4.89
CA ARG A 533 -12.02 26.43 -3.56
C ARG A 533 -10.57 26.38 -3.09
N LEU A 534 -9.74 25.56 -3.74
CA LEU A 534 -8.31 25.51 -3.46
C LEU A 534 -7.64 26.79 -3.96
N THR A 535 -6.42 27.05 -3.49
CA THR A 535 -5.65 28.25 -3.88
C THR A 535 -5.57 28.36 -5.41
N PRO A 536 -6.08 29.45 -6.01
CA PRO A 536 -5.95 29.70 -7.44
C PRO A 536 -4.50 29.86 -7.84
N VAL A 537 -4.18 29.43 -9.05
CA VAL A 537 -2.82 29.50 -9.62
C VAL A 537 -2.88 30.01 -11.04
N ASP A 538 -1.75 30.48 -11.56
CA ASP A 538 -1.70 30.99 -12.94
C ASP A 538 -1.47 29.86 -13.93
N THR A 539 -0.47 29.03 -13.65
CA THR A 539 -0.07 27.90 -14.49
C THR A 539 -0.05 26.62 -13.66
N ALA A 540 -0.72 25.59 -14.17
CA ALA A 540 -0.63 24.23 -13.67
C ALA A 540 -0.09 23.27 -14.74
N VAL A 541 0.75 22.32 -14.33
CA VAL A 541 1.28 21.27 -15.22
C VAL A 541 0.74 19.91 -14.80
N VAL A 542 0.30 19.11 -15.77
CA VAL A 542 -0.20 17.74 -15.56
C VAL A 542 0.52 16.78 -16.51
N ASP A 543 1.16 15.75 -15.97
CA ASP A 543 1.76 14.69 -16.77
C ASP A 543 0.68 13.70 -17.24
N ALA A 544 0.63 13.45 -18.55
CA ALA A 544 -0.28 12.49 -19.15
C ALA A 544 -0.04 11.06 -18.67
N GLY A 545 1.18 10.74 -18.21
CA GLY A 545 1.50 9.44 -17.61
C GLY A 545 0.72 9.15 -16.32
N LEU A 546 0.15 10.16 -15.65
CA LEU A 546 -0.71 9.95 -14.49
C LEU A 546 -2.09 9.37 -14.82
N HIS A 547 -2.49 9.30 -16.09
CA HIS A 547 -3.76 8.68 -16.48
C HIS A 547 -3.81 7.18 -16.13
N GLY A 548 -2.65 6.50 -16.14
CA GLY A 548 -2.55 5.09 -15.75
C GLY A 548 -2.60 4.88 -14.22
N VAL A 549 -2.38 5.91 -13.41
CA VAL A 549 -2.37 5.80 -11.95
C VAL A 549 -3.78 5.95 -11.41
N ILE A 550 -4.25 5.04 -10.55
CA ILE A 550 -5.58 5.14 -9.94
C ILE A 550 -5.55 6.12 -8.76
N ALA A 551 -6.59 6.93 -8.60
CA ALA A 551 -6.67 7.79 -7.42
C ALA A 551 -6.90 6.95 -6.13
N PRO A 552 -6.19 7.23 -5.02
CA PRO A 552 -6.28 6.41 -3.82
C PRO A 552 -7.60 6.65 -3.07
N PHE A 553 -8.52 5.67 -3.12
CA PHE A 553 -9.79 5.71 -2.37
C PHE A 553 -9.75 4.90 -1.07
N ALA A 554 -8.84 3.92 -0.98
CA ALA A 554 -8.64 3.05 0.19
C ALA A 554 -7.24 2.43 0.15
N GLU A 555 -6.31 2.96 0.95
CA GLU A 555 -4.89 2.53 0.95
C GLU A 555 -4.55 1.55 2.07
N ARG A 556 -5.53 1.16 2.89
CA ARG A 556 -5.31 0.30 4.07
C ARG A 556 -4.66 -1.05 3.72
N THR A 557 -4.98 -1.60 2.55
CA THR A 557 -4.48 -2.90 2.11
C THR A 557 -3.30 -2.79 1.14
N ALA A 558 -2.70 -1.60 1.01
CA ALA A 558 -1.51 -1.43 0.20
C ALA A 558 -0.32 -2.08 0.91
N SER A 559 0.53 -2.78 0.17
CA SER A 559 1.84 -3.19 0.71
C SER A 559 2.72 -1.97 1.03
N ARG A 560 3.59 -2.10 2.03
CA ARG A 560 4.73 -1.19 2.20
C ARG A 560 5.58 -1.31 0.95
N ALA A 561 5.89 -0.19 0.30
CA ALA A 561 6.56 -0.21 -0.99
C ALA A 561 7.50 0.99 -1.12
N LEU A 562 8.50 0.83 -2.00
CA LEU A 562 9.41 1.91 -2.39
C LEU A 562 8.62 3.06 -3.02
N VAL A 563 7.68 2.72 -3.92
CA VAL A 563 6.68 3.64 -4.47
C VAL A 563 5.29 3.07 -4.25
N THR A 564 4.47 3.76 -3.44
CA THR A 564 3.10 3.32 -3.16
C THR A 564 2.21 3.55 -4.37
N LEU A 565 1.74 2.47 -4.99
CA LEU A 565 0.79 2.50 -6.09
C LEU A 565 -0.58 1.97 -5.64
N PRO A 566 -1.67 2.68 -5.90
CA PRO A 566 -3.00 2.13 -5.70
C PRO A 566 -3.25 0.96 -6.65
N ARG A 567 -3.96 -0.07 -6.16
CA ARG A 567 -4.33 -1.23 -6.97
C ARG A 567 -5.02 -0.81 -8.28
N GLY A 568 -4.59 -1.45 -9.36
CA GLY A 568 -5.03 -1.20 -10.72
C GLY A 568 -4.23 -0.14 -11.45
N SER A 569 -3.32 0.56 -10.77
CA SER A 569 -2.44 1.52 -11.42
C SER A 569 -1.56 0.81 -12.43
N GLU A 570 -1.44 1.41 -13.61
CA GLU A 570 -0.62 0.95 -14.71
C GLU A 570 0.45 1.99 -15.03
N LEU A 571 1.69 1.52 -15.17
CA LEU A 571 2.83 2.32 -15.57
C LEU A 571 3.55 1.65 -16.74
N PRO A 572 4.18 2.42 -17.64
CA PRO A 572 5.16 1.89 -18.56
C PRO A 572 6.24 1.10 -17.80
N LEU A 573 6.63 -0.04 -18.35
CA LEU A 573 7.87 -0.67 -17.91
C LEU A 573 9.05 0.22 -18.34
N PRO A 574 10.09 0.35 -17.51
CA PRO A 574 11.29 1.08 -17.90
C PRO A 574 11.91 0.46 -19.16
N ASP A 575 12.61 1.30 -19.91
CA ASP A 575 13.44 0.81 -21.00
C ASP A 575 14.53 -0.10 -20.44
N GLY A 576 14.83 -1.18 -21.15
CA GLY A 576 15.75 -2.20 -20.68
C GLY A 576 15.68 -3.46 -21.51
N ARG A 577 16.74 -4.27 -21.43
CA ARG A 577 16.82 -5.55 -22.11
C ARG A 577 16.03 -6.63 -21.38
N THR A 578 16.06 -6.61 -20.05
CA THR A 578 15.45 -7.66 -19.21
C THR A 578 14.74 -7.06 -18.01
N VAL A 579 13.51 -7.51 -17.75
CA VAL A 579 12.81 -7.27 -16.49
C VAL A 579 13.13 -8.42 -15.56
N ARG A 580 13.81 -8.15 -14.44
CA ARG A 580 14.14 -9.16 -13.43
C ARG A 580 13.22 -9.05 -12.24
N LEU A 581 12.32 -10.00 -12.06
CA LEU A 581 11.58 -10.15 -10.81
C LEU A 581 12.52 -10.65 -9.71
N PHE A 582 12.28 -10.24 -8.47
CA PHE A 582 13.01 -10.74 -7.31
C PHE A 582 12.10 -10.98 -6.10
N LEU A 583 12.52 -11.91 -5.26
CA LEU A 583 11.91 -12.28 -3.99
C LEU A 583 13.02 -12.47 -2.96
N HIS A 584 12.80 -12.02 -1.72
CA HIS A 584 13.64 -12.32 -0.57
C HIS A 584 12.77 -12.64 0.64
N TRP A 585 13.23 -13.55 1.49
CA TRP A 585 12.62 -13.81 2.80
C TRP A 585 13.63 -14.30 3.82
N THR A 586 13.27 -14.15 5.09
CA THR A 586 14.03 -14.64 6.24
C THR A 586 13.11 -15.37 7.21
N GLU A 587 13.49 -16.59 7.60
CA GLU A 587 12.80 -17.39 8.60
C GLU A 587 12.85 -16.74 9.99
N SER A 588 11.79 -16.91 10.77
CA SER A 588 11.74 -16.57 12.19
C SER A 588 11.61 -17.82 13.06
N ALA A 589 11.74 -17.63 14.38
CA ALA A 589 11.46 -18.68 15.35
C ALA A 589 10.00 -19.18 15.28
N THR A 590 9.07 -18.34 14.81
CA THR A 590 7.65 -18.69 14.67
C THR A 590 7.38 -19.42 13.35
N SER A 591 7.97 -18.97 12.24
CA SER A 591 7.76 -19.60 10.94
C SER A 591 8.42 -20.98 10.86
N GLY A 592 9.58 -21.16 11.49
CA GLY A 592 10.46 -22.30 11.21
C GLY A 592 10.89 -22.33 9.74
N ARG A 593 11.19 -23.53 9.21
CA ARG A 593 11.61 -23.70 7.81
C ARG A 593 10.52 -23.17 6.88
N THR A 594 10.86 -22.18 6.06
CA THR A 594 9.92 -21.54 5.14
C THR A 594 10.43 -21.57 3.72
N ASP A 595 9.54 -21.94 2.83
CA ASP A 595 9.80 -22.17 1.42
C ASP A 595 8.84 -21.26 0.63
N LEU A 596 9.38 -20.20 0.05
CA LEU A 596 8.63 -19.26 -0.77
C LEU A 596 9.10 -19.38 -2.22
N ASP A 597 8.15 -19.51 -3.14
CA ASP A 597 8.43 -19.63 -4.56
C ASP A 597 8.10 -18.31 -5.28
N LEU A 598 9.05 -17.77 -6.04
CA LEU A 598 8.77 -16.78 -7.07
C LEU A 598 8.30 -17.49 -8.35
N SER A 599 7.25 -16.98 -8.98
CA SER A 599 6.66 -17.65 -10.15
C SER A 599 6.11 -16.66 -11.16
N ALA A 600 6.17 -17.04 -12.44
CA ALA A 600 5.56 -16.33 -13.55
C ALA A 600 4.61 -17.24 -14.33
N ALA A 601 3.34 -16.86 -14.40
CA ALA A 601 2.32 -17.53 -15.21
C ALA A 601 2.06 -16.72 -16.49
N MET A 602 2.08 -17.35 -17.65
CA MET A 602 2.00 -16.68 -18.95
C MET A 602 0.73 -17.05 -19.69
N PHE A 603 0.06 -16.06 -20.26
CA PHE A 603 -1.21 -16.19 -20.95
C PHE A 603 -1.20 -15.48 -22.30
N ASN A 604 -1.97 -15.99 -23.25
CA ASN A 604 -2.25 -15.31 -24.52
C ASN A 604 -3.32 -14.21 -24.36
N ASP A 605 -3.77 -13.63 -25.48
CA ASP A 605 -4.77 -12.57 -25.49
C ASP A 605 -6.19 -13.03 -25.12
N THR A 606 -6.46 -14.34 -25.23
CA THR A 606 -7.71 -14.98 -24.77
C THR A 606 -7.60 -15.59 -23.37
N TRP A 607 -6.56 -15.23 -22.60
CA TRP A 607 -6.32 -15.72 -21.24
C TRP A 607 -6.11 -17.23 -21.11
N GLU A 608 -5.76 -17.92 -22.20
CA GLU A 608 -5.35 -19.32 -22.15
C GLU A 608 -3.90 -19.41 -21.65
N HIS A 609 -3.63 -20.38 -20.79
CA HIS A 609 -2.29 -20.61 -20.23
C HIS A 609 -1.34 -21.14 -21.31
N VAL A 610 -0.30 -20.38 -21.64
CA VAL A 610 0.69 -20.74 -22.66
C VAL A 610 2.00 -21.27 -22.05
N GLY A 611 2.30 -20.92 -20.80
CA GLY A 611 3.58 -21.27 -20.20
C GLY A 611 3.77 -20.78 -18.77
N THR A 612 4.85 -21.26 -18.16
CA THR A 612 5.22 -20.95 -16.78
C THR A 612 6.74 -20.90 -16.66
N CYS A 613 7.22 -20.03 -15.77
CA CYS A 613 8.57 -20.09 -15.21
C CYS A 613 8.46 -20.11 -13.68
N ASP A 614 8.73 -21.26 -13.06
CA ASP A 614 8.67 -21.52 -11.60
C ASP A 614 9.66 -22.63 -11.21
N TYR A 615 9.67 -23.06 -9.94
CA TYR A 615 10.55 -24.14 -9.46
C TYR A 615 10.39 -25.47 -10.21
N THR A 616 9.25 -25.71 -10.85
CA THR A 616 9.00 -26.94 -11.64
C THR A 616 9.50 -26.84 -13.07
N ARG A 617 9.68 -25.61 -13.57
CA ARG A 617 10.17 -25.32 -14.92
C ARG A 617 10.99 -24.04 -14.91
N LEU A 618 12.31 -24.18 -14.82
CA LEU A 618 13.23 -23.06 -14.63
C LEU A 618 13.45 -22.22 -15.89
N ARG A 619 13.01 -22.70 -17.06
CA ARG A 619 13.12 -21.99 -18.34
C ARG A 619 11.86 -22.12 -19.20
N PHE A 620 11.52 -21.03 -19.86
CA PHE A 620 10.46 -20.98 -20.88
C PHE A 620 11.03 -20.47 -22.21
N GLU A 621 10.73 -21.18 -23.30
CA GLU A 621 11.17 -20.88 -24.68
C GLU A 621 12.64 -20.41 -24.75
N GLY A 622 13.54 -21.26 -24.26
CA GLY A 622 14.98 -20.96 -24.18
C GLY A 622 15.30 -19.98 -23.06
N SER A 623 15.48 -18.71 -23.43
CA SER A 623 15.84 -17.62 -22.51
C SER A 623 14.73 -16.56 -22.34
N ALA A 624 13.54 -16.80 -22.91
CA ALA A 624 12.43 -15.85 -22.81
C ALA A 624 12.02 -15.61 -21.34
N ALA A 625 12.05 -16.66 -20.52
CA ALA A 625 12.09 -16.52 -19.07
C ALA A 625 13.05 -17.53 -18.41
N VAL A 626 13.77 -17.10 -17.37
CA VAL A 626 14.75 -17.93 -16.64
C VAL A 626 14.65 -17.71 -15.14
N HIS A 627 14.46 -18.78 -14.37
CA HIS A 627 14.43 -18.79 -12.92
C HIS A 627 15.82 -19.02 -12.32
N SER A 628 16.12 -18.42 -11.17
CA SER A 628 17.42 -18.55 -10.50
C SER A 628 17.62 -19.86 -9.72
N GLY A 629 16.72 -20.83 -9.90
CA GLY A 629 16.57 -21.98 -9.03
C GLY A 629 15.77 -21.67 -7.76
N ASP A 630 15.41 -22.73 -7.04
CA ASP A 630 14.46 -22.74 -5.92
C ASP A 630 15.20 -22.98 -4.61
N LEU A 631 15.08 -22.08 -3.62
CA LEU A 631 15.71 -22.23 -2.30
C LEU A 631 14.67 -22.59 -1.24
N THR A 632 14.68 -23.81 -0.73
CA THR A 632 13.60 -24.30 0.16
C THR A 632 13.74 -23.92 1.65
N SER A 633 14.65 -23.01 1.98
CA SER A 633 14.87 -22.53 3.36
C SER A 633 15.66 -21.23 3.38
N ALA A 634 15.38 -20.39 4.38
CA ALA A 634 15.95 -19.06 4.50
C ALA A 634 16.36 -18.71 5.94
N PRO A 635 17.28 -19.47 6.58
CA PRO A 635 17.68 -19.20 7.95
C PRO A 635 18.31 -17.81 8.10
N ALA A 636 17.99 -17.12 9.20
CA ALA A 636 18.67 -15.89 9.58
C ALA A 636 20.16 -16.16 9.93
N PRO A 637 21.08 -15.20 9.68
CA PRO A 637 20.82 -13.87 9.11
C PRO A 637 20.84 -13.81 7.57
N GLN A 638 21.19 -14.88 6.87
CA GLN A 638 21.39 -14.84 5.41
C GLN A 638 20.07 -14.72 4.64
N GLY A 639 19.03 -15.42 5.08
CA GLY A 639 17.78 -15.52 4.32
C GLY A 639 17.95 -16.27 2.99
N ALA A 640 17.01 -16.07 2.07
CA ALA A 640 17.04 -16.62 0.71
C ALA A 640 16.51 -15.61 -0.29
N SER A 641 16.99 -15.70 -1.54
CA SER A 641 16.52 -14.87 -2.63
C SER A 641 16.32 -15.66 -3.91
N GLU A 642 15.27 -15.34 -4.64
CA GLU A 642 14.95 -15.89 -5.95
C GLU A 642 14.74 -14.78 -6.98
N PHE A 643 15.04 -15.10 -8.24
CA PHE A 643 14.92 -14.19 -9.38
C PHE A 643 14.28 -14.89 -10.58
N VAL A 644 13.54 -14.11 -11.37
CA VAL A 644 13.07 -14.52 -12.70
C VAL A 644 13.43 -13.43 -13.70
N ASP A 645 14.30 -13.75 -14.66
CA ASP A 645 14.59 -12.90 -15.82
C ASP A 645 13.52 -13.06 -16.88
N LEU A 646 13.06 -11.94 -17.43
CA LEU A 646 12.04 -11.87 -18.48
C LEU A 646 12.57 -11.03 -19.66
N ASP A 647 12.65 -11.65 -20.84
CA ASP A 647 12.88 -10.95 -22.12
C ASP A 647 11.52 -10.73 -22.80
N LEU A 648 11.02 -9.50 -22.77
CA LEU A 648 9.68 -9.18 -23.25
C LEU A 648 9.52 -9.40 -24.76
N ASP A 649 10.59 -9.23 -25.54
CA ASP A 649 10.53 -9.39 -26.99
C ASP A 649 10.44 -10.88 -27.36
N GLN A 650 11.24 -11.72 -26.69
CA GLN A 650 11.17 -13.17 -26.83
C GLN A 650 9.84 -13.73 -26.32
N LEU A 651 9.32 -13.23 -25.19
CA LEU A 651 8.01 -13.62 -24.67
C LEU A 651 6.88 -13.28 -25.65
N GLY A 652 6.91 -12.09 -26.25
CA GLY A 652 5.95 -11.69 -27.28
C GLY A 652 6.02 -12.58 -28.52
N ALA A 653 7.23 -12.92 -28.97
CA ALA A 653 7.44 -13.85 -30.09
C ALA A 653 6.94 -15.28 -29.79
N ALA A 654 6.97 -15.69 -28.52
CA ALA A 654 6.41 -16.95 -28.03
C ALA A 654 4.88 -16.93 -27.84
N GLY A 655 4.20 -15.83 -28.19
CA GLY A 655 2.74 -15.72 -28.10
C GLY A 655 2.22 -15.30 -26.71
N VAL A 656 3.09 -14.84 -25.81
CA VAL A 656 2.69 -14.32 -24.50
C VAL A 656 2.16 -12.91 -24.65
N ARG A 657 0.93 -12.67 -24.17
CA ARG A 657 0.32 -11.33 -24.06
C ARG A 657 0.38 -10.81 -22.64
N TYR A 658 0.02 -11.65 -21.67
CA TYR A 658 -0.02 -11.29 -20.26
C TYR A 658 0.87 -12.22 -19.45
N LEU A 659 1.62 -11.65 -18.51
CA LEU A 659 2.39 -12.39 -17.53
C LEU A 659 1.94 -11.98 -16.13
N VAL A 660 1.54 -12.95 -15.31
CA VAL A 660 1.13 -12.75 -13.92
C VAL A 660 2.28 -13.21 -13.02
N ALA A 661 2.87 -12.27 -12.28
CA ALA A 661 3.84 -12.60 -11.25
C ALA A 661 3.11 -13.08 -9.99
N VAL A 662 3.62 -14.14 -9.36
CA VAL A 662 3.03 -14.75 -8.17
C VAL A 662 4.14 -15.14 -7.20
N VAL A 663 3.91 -14.91 -5.91
CA VAL A 663 4.72 -15.47 -4.83
C VAL A 663 3.87 -16.45 -4.05
N PHE A 664 4.29 -17.71 -3.96
CA PHE A 664 3.63 -18.73 -3.15
C PHE A 664 4.43 -19.03 -1.89
N SER A 665 3.74 -19.41 -0.80
CA SER A 665 4.36 -20.13 0.31
C SER A 665 4.09 -21.62 0.15
N PHE A 666 5.09 -22.36 -0.33
CA PHE A 666 4.99 -23.79 -0.64
C PHE A 666 4.50 -24.61 0.55
N ASN A 667 5.06 -24.33 1.73
CA ASN A 667 4.77 -25.02 2.99
C ASN A 667 3.75 -24.27 3.87
N ASN A 668 2.94 -23.39 3.28
CA ASN A 668 1.72 -22.82 3.87
C ASN A 668 1.97 -21.94 5.11
N VAL A 669 3.09 -21.24 5.14
CA VAL A 669 3.49 -20.29 6.18
C VAL A 669 2.93 -18.89 5.86
N PRO A 670 2.20 -18.24 6.79
CA PRO A 670 1.79 -16.84 6.64
C PRO A 670 2.99 -15.89 6.53
N PHE A 671 2.87 -14.86 5.69
CA PHE A 671 3.95 -13.86 5.56
C PHE A 671 4.25 -13.12 6.87
N ASP A 672 3.24 -12.84 7.72
CA ASP A 672 3.45 -12.20 9.03
C ASP A 672 4.28 -13.04 10.02
N ASP A 673 4.37 -14.36 9.81
CA ASP A 673 5.16 -15.25 10.68
C ASP A 673 6.65 -15.22 10.33
N LEU A 674 7.04 -14.67 9.17
CA LEU A 674 8.43 -14.50 8.74
C LEU A 674 9.11 -13.34 9.50
N ALA A 675 10.45 -13.36 9.55
CA ALA A 675 11.22 -12.25 10.13
C ALA A 675 11.18 -11.04 9.20
N ASP A 676 11.36 -11.27 7.90
CA ASP A 676 11.00 -10.34 6.83
C ASP A 676 10.72 -11.11 5.52
N ALA A 677 10.00 -10.46 4.62
CA ALA A 677 9.75 -10.96 3.27
C ALA A 677 9.38 -9.80 2.34
N PHE A 678 9.93 -9.79 1.13
CA PHE A 678 9.67 -8.75 0.14
C PHE A 678 9.91 -9.25 -1.28
N ALA A 679 9.25 -8.60 -2.23
CA ALA A 679 9.43 -8.87 -3.64
C ALA A 679 9.46 -7.57 -4.43
N GLY A 680 9.80 -7.66 -5.71
CA GLY A 680 9.92 -6.49 -6.56
C GLY A 680 10.38 -6.82 -7.96
N PHE A 681 10.75 -5.80 -8.71
CA PHE A 681 11.39 -5.98 -10.01
C PHE A 681 12.48 -4.93 -10.26
N MET A 682 13.43 -5.33 -11.09
CA MET A 682 14.52 -4.50 -11.61
C MET A 682 14.43 -4.42 -13.13
N ALA A 683 14.82 -3.28 -13.72
CA ALA A 683 15.08 -3.19 -15.15
C ALA A 683 16.59 -3.25 -15.41
N ARG A 684 17.02 -4.15 -16.29
CA ARG A 684 18.43 -4.39 -16.59
C ARG A 684 18.73 -3.97 -18.03
N ASP A 685 19.67 -3.05 -18.17
CA ASP A 685 20.16 -2.57 -19.47
C ASP A 685 21.18 -3.53 -20.11
N GLU A 686 21.90 -4.26 -19.26
CA GLU A 686 22.91 -5.25 -19.63
C GLU A 686 22.34 -6.66 -19.46
N ASP A 687 23.06 -7.65 -20.01
CA ASP A 687 22.73 -9.05 -19.86
C ASP A 687 22.57 -9.46 -18.38
N GLY A 688 21.66 -10.40 -18.10
CA GLY A 688 21.36 -10.89 -16.76
C GLY A 688 22.57 -11.48 -16.02
N SER A 689 23.60 -11.93 -16.74
CA SER A 689 24.84 -12.50 -16.22
C SER A 689 25.82 -11.46 -15.67
N THR A 690 25.73 -10.20 -16.11
CA THR A 690 26.70 -9.14 -15.79
C THR A 690 26.41 -8.51 -14.42
N GLY A 691 27.45 -8.22 -13.63
CA GLY A 691 27.32 -7.65 -12.29
C GLY A 691 26.61 -8.58 -11.30
N ALA A 692 26.17 -8.02 -10.17
CA ALA A 692 25.46 -8.77 -9.13
C ALA A 692 24.06 -9.22 -9.61
N ALA A 693 23.58 -10.33 -9.04
CA ALA A 693 22.24 -10.86 -9.32
C ALA A 693 21.15 -9.84 -8.92
N PHE A 694 21.28 -9.29 -7.71
CA PHE A 694 20.54 -8.12 -7.24
C PHE A 694 21.44 -6.89 -7.34
N ASN A 695 20.97 -5.86 -8.04
CA ASN A 695 21.68 -4.60 -8.15
C ASN A 695 20.74 -3.46 -7.69
N PRO A 696 21.02 -2.81 -6.54
CA PRO A 696 20.17 -1.74 -6.04
C PRO A 696 19.94 -0.65 -7.08
N ARG A 697 20.95 -0.32 -7.90
CA ARG A 697 20.86 0.68 -8.98
C ARG A 697 19.65 0.50 -9.88
N HIS A 698 19.26 -0.75 -10.13
CA HIS A 698 18.25 -1.15 -11.11
C HIS A 698 16.89 -1.47 -10.49
N VAL A 699 16.74 -1.39 -9.16
CA VAL A 699 15.48 -1.69 -8.47
C VAL A 699 14.45 -0.62 -8.77
N GLU A 700 13.39 -0.95 -9.49
CA GLU A 700 12.35 0.02 -9.87
C GLU A 700 11.15 -0.02 -8.92
N GLN A 701 10.86 -1.20 -8.38
CA GLN A 701 9.87 -1.38 -7.34
C GLN A 701 10.31 -2.45 -6.37
N ARG A 702 10.01 -2.23 -5.09
CA ARG A 702 10.18 -3.17 -3.99
C ARG A 702 8.98 -3.00 -3.06
N PHE A 703 8.38 -4.10 -2.64
CA PHE A 703 7.26 -4.11 -1.72
C PHE A 703 7.34 -5.29 -0.75
N ASP A 704 6.85 -5.07 0.46
CA ASP A 704 6.84 -6.09 1.50
C ASP A 704 5.70 -7.08 1.29
N LEU A 705 5.98 -8.34 1.59
CA LEU A 705 4.98 -9.40 1.69
C LEU A 705 4.50 -9.44 3.13
N THR A 706 3.23 -9.11 3.35
CA THR A 706 2.67 -9.01 4.70
C THR A 706 1.26 -9.60 4.75
N GLY A 707 0.77 -9.82 5.96
CA GLY A 707 -0.55 -10.35 6.25
C GLY A 707 -0.58 -11.86 6.41
N GLN A 708 -1.75 -12.34 6.82
CA GLN A 708 -2.03 -13.76 7.08
C GLN A 708 -2.19 -14.61 5.80
N SER A 709 -1.82 -14.06 4.64
CA SER A 709 -1.90 -14.73 3.36
C SER A 709 -0.67 -15.62 3.12
N ARG A 710 -0.80 -16.55 2.17
CA ARG A 710 0.24 -17.52 1.77
C ARG A 710 0.53 -17.48 0.28
N ALA A 711 -0.09 -16.54 -0.42
CA ALA A 711 0.10 -16.34 -1.84
C ALA A 711 -0.20 -14.88 -2.17
N SER A 712 0.72 -14.23 -2.86
CA SER A 712 0.60 -12.85 -3.33
C SER A 712 0.66 -12.82 -4.85
N VAL A 713 -0.22 -12.04 -5.48
CA VAL A 713 -0.19 -11.73 -6.91
C VAL A 713 0.09 -10.24 -7.03
N PRO A 714 1.37 -9.83 -7.02
CA PRO A 714 1.74 -8.43 -6.91
C PRO A 714 1.43 -7.62 -8.16
N LEU A 715 1.71 -8.16 -9.35
CA LEU A 715 1.61 -7.41 -10.59
C LEU A 715 1.32 -8.31 -11.79
N LEU A 716 0.84 -7.65 -12.85
CA LEU A 716 0.71 -8.19 -14.19
C LEU A 716 1.57 -7.37 -15.14
N ILE A 717 2.24 -8.03 -16.07
CA ILE A 717 2.95 -7.40 -17.20
C ILE A 717 2.12 -7.63 -18.46
N ASP A 718 1.73 -6.55 -19.13
CA ASP A 718 1.28 -6.60 -20.52
C ASP A 718 2.51 -6.53 -21.43
N VAL A 719 2.89 -7.67 -21.99
CA VAL A 719 4.12 -7.83 -22.78
C VAL A 719 4.09 -6.96 -24.03
N LYS A 720 2.96 -6.99 -24.76
CA LYS A 720 2.81 -6.21 -26.00
C LYS A 720 2.59 -4.71 -25.72
N GLY A 721 1.94 -4.37 -24.60
CA GLY A 721 1.79 -2.98 -24.16
C GLY A 721 3.05 -2.39 -23.53
N ARG A 722 4.01 -3.23 -23.12
CA ARG A 722 5.18 -2.89 -22.30
C ARG A 722 4.79 -2.10 -21.05
N THR A 723 3.74 -2.54 -20.37
CA THR A 723 3.27 -1.92 -19.13
C THR A 723 3.25 -2.93 -17.99
N MET A 724 3.40 -2.41 -16.77
CA MET A 724 3.15 -3.14 -15.53
C MET A 724 1.89 -2.58 -14.88
N ARG A 725 0.96 -3.48 -14.55
CA ARG A 725 -0.22 -3.17 -13.76
C ARG A 725 -0.06 -3.72 -12.35
N TRP A 726 -0.18 -2.82 -11.37
CA TRP A 726 -0.09 -3.12 -9.96
C TRP A 726 -1.37 -3.78 -9.46
N PHE A 727 -1.32 -5.06 -9.08
CA PHE A 727 -2.47 -5.79 -8.56
C PHE A 727 -2.50 -5.80 -7.03
N ASP A 728 -1.40 -6.12 -6.36
CA ASP A 728 -1.32 -6.16 -4.89
C ASP A 728 -2.54 -6.86 -4.27
N VAL A 729 -2.83 -8.06 -4.77
CA VAL A 729 -3.92 -8.91 -4.29
C VAL A 729 -3.33 -10.20 -3.73
N VAL A 730 -4.00 -10.77 -2.73
CA VAL A 730 -3.66 -12.11 -2.27
C VAL A 730 -4.56 -13.14 -2.91
N LYS A 731 -4.01 -14.32 -3.14
CA LYS A 731 -4.78 -15.50 -3.52
C LYS A 731 -5.09 -16.33 -2.28
N GLY A 732 -6.35 -16.71 -2.12
CA GLY A 732 -6.74 -17.64 -1.05
C GLY A 732 -6.34 -19.05 -1.44
N VAL A 733 -5.20 -19.51 -0.94
CA VAL A 733 -4.70 -20.87 -1.14
C VAL A 733 -4.75 -21.66 0.17
N THR A 734 -5.01 -22.97 0.09
CA THR A 734 -4.99 -23.90 1.21
C THR A 734 -4.19 -25.16 0.84
N GLY A 735 -3.59 -25.81 1.83
CA GLY A 735 -2.72 -26.96 1.60
C GLY A 735 -1.29 -26.54 1.27
N THR A 736 -0.48 -27.48 0.78
CA THR A 736 0.94 -27.28 0.46
C THR A 736 1.25 -27.69 -0.97
N ASN A 737 2.50 -27.47 -1.42
CA ASN A 737 2.95 -27.76 -2.79
C ASN A 737 2.22 -26.91 -3.83
N HIS A 738 2.19 -25.60 -3.62
CA HIS A 738 1.67 -24.66 -4.60
C HIS A 738 2.60 -24.60 -5.81
N ALA A 739 2.04 -24.40 -6.99
CA ALA A 739 2.73 -24.25 -8.27
C ALA A 739 1.77 -23.60 -9.25
N VAL A 740 2.28 -22.98 -10.32
CA VAL A 740 1.41 -22.28 -11.28
C VAL A 740 0.43 -23.24 -11.95
N HIS A 741 0.86 -24.44 -12.36
CA HIS A 741 -0.01 -25.39 -13.07
C HIS A 741 -1.25 -25.82 -12.28
N ARG A 742 -1.21 -25.74 -10.93
CA ARG A 742 -2.37 -26.07 -10.06
C ARG A 742 -3.37 -24.94 -9.95
N HIS A 743 -2.98 -23.74 -10.40
CA HIS A 743 -3.61 -22.47 -10.10
C HIS A 743 -3.85 -21.63 -11.36
N ALA A 744 -3.53 -22.14 -12.56
CA ALA A 744 -3.51 -21.40 -13.81
C ALA A 744 -4.89 -20.81 -14.16
N ASP A 745 -5.97 -21.60 -14.07
CA ASP A 745 -7.33 -21.14 -14.39
C ASP A 745 -7.80 -20.01 -13.46
N ASP A 746 -7.52 -20.14 -12.17
CA ASP A 746 -7.81 -19.10 -11.18
C ASP A 746 -6.99 -17.83 -11.44
N LEU A 747 -5.72 -17.98 -11.84
CA LEU A 747 -4.84 -16.85 -12.15
C LEU A 747 -5.29 -16.15 -13.44
N ALA A 748 -5.76 -16.91 -14.44
CA ALA A 748 -6.38 -16.37 -15.64
C ALA A 748 -7.65 -15.58 -15.28
N THR A 749 -8.57 -16.16 -14.51
CA THR A 749 -9.80 -15.51 -14.06
C THR A 749 -9.51 -14.22 -13.27
N LEU A 750 -8.54 -14.30 -12.35
CA LEU A 750 -8.10 -13.15 -11.56
C LEU A 750 -7.50 -12.05 -12.46
N GLY A 751 -6.59 -12.43 -13.36
CA GLY A 751 -5.94 -11.50 -14.27
C GLY A 751 -6.91 -10.84 -15.24
N GLU A 752 -7.81 -11.61 -15.83
CA GLU A 752 -8.85 -11.15 -16.75
C GLU A 752 -9.80 -10.18 -16.07
N GLY A 753 -10.42 -10.60 -14.96
CA GLY A 753 -11.41 -9.77 -14.27
C GLY A 753 -10.81 -8.48 -13.69
N LEU A 754 -9.58 -8.53 -13.16
CA LEU A 754 -8.89 -7.30 -12.71
C LEU A 754 -8.52 -6.40 -13.88
N THR A 755 -7.99 -6.95 -14.97
CA THR A 755 -7.69 -6.18 -16.18
C THR A 755 -8.94 -5.52 -16.74
N GLY A 756 -10.05 -6.27 -16.84
CA GLY A 756 -11.35 -5.76 -17.27
C GLY A 756 -11.87 -4.64 -16.38
N LEU A 757 -11.81 -4.80 -15.05
CA LEU A 757 -12.21 -3.74 -14.10
C LEU A 757 -11.42 -2.45 -14.33
N PHE A 758 -10.09 -2.53 -14.35
CA PHE A 758 -9.25 -1.32 -14.36
C PHE A 758 -9.16 -0.64 -15.73
N THR A 759 -9.40 -1.37 -16.81
CA THR A 759 -9.47 -0.79 -18.16
C THR A 759 -10.87 -0.29 -18.54
N SER A 760 -11.93 -0.71 -17.82
CA SER A 760 -13.32 -0.29 -18.09
C SER A 760 -13.60 1.21 -17.87
N GLY A 761 -12.71 1.91 -17.18
CA GLY A 761 -12.96 3.25 -16.67
C GLY A 761 -13.76 3.27 -15.36
N ALA A 762 -14.07 2.14 -14.72
CA ALA A 762 -14.85 2.11 -13.47
C ALA A 762 -14.13 2.75 -12.24
N ARG A 763 -12.88 3.17 -12.40
CA ARG A 763 -12.07 3.85 -11.40
C ARG A 763 -11.59 5.19 -11.93
N VAL A 764 -11.74 6.24 -11.13
CA VAL A 764 -11.20 7.57 -11.46
C VAL A 764 -9.67 7.52 -11.34
N GLY A 765 -9.00 7.96 -12.41
CA GLY A 765 -7.54 8.05 -12.45
C GLY A 765 -7.03 9.30 -11.74
N LEU A 766 -5.77 9.26 -11.32
CA LEU A 766 -5.08 10.39 -10.71
C LEU A 766 -4.84 11.51 -11.73
N GLY A 767 -4.52 11.15 -12.99
CA GLY A 767 -4.43 12.10 -14.09
C GLY A 767 -5.75 12.85 -14.33
N GLU A 768 -6.88 12.13 -14.32
CA GLU A 768 -8.21 12.73 -14.45
C GLU A 768 -8.52 13.70 -13.30
N LEU A 769 -8.24 13.28 -12.06
CA LEU A 769 -8.40 14.12 -10.88
C LEU A 769 -7.49 15.36 -10.93
N ALA A 770 -6.24 15.18 -11.35
CA ALA A 770 -5.27 16.26 -11.53
C ALA A 770 -5.74 17.26 -12.60
N SER A 771 -6.25 16.79 -13.74
CA SER A 771 -6.82 17.65 -14.77
C SER A 771 -8.01 18.45 -14.27
N TRP A 772 -8.92 17.85 -13.47
CA TRP A 772 -10.03 18.60 -12.86
C TRP A 772 -9.56 19.65 -11.87
N GLN A 773 -8.55 19.33 -11.04
CA GLN A 773 -7.99 20.32 -10.12
C GLN A 773 -7.29 21.45 -10.86
N ALA A 774 -6.46 21.13 -11.86
CA ALA A 774 -5.79 22.09 -12.71
C ALA A 774 -6.80 23.00 -13.43
N ALA A 775 -7.85 22.43 -14.04
CA ALA A 775 -8.89 23.19 -14.73
C ALA A 775 -9.66 24.14 -13.80
N ALA A 776 -9.89 23.73 -12.55
CA ALA A 776 -10.63 24.53 -11.59
C ALA A 776 -9.80 25.64 -10.94
N ARG A 777 -8.48 25.44 -10.82
CA ARG A 777 -7.58 26.35 -10.10
C ARG A 777 -6.77 27.26 -11.01
N ALA A 778 -6.45 26.80 -12.24
CA ALA A 778 -5.49 27.45 -13.11
C ALA A 778 -6.14 28.23 -14.25
N ARG A 779 -5.48 29.31 -14.68
CA ARG A 779 -5.81 30.01 -15.92
C ARG A 779 -5.24 29.29 -17.14
N THR A 780 -4.07 28.69 -16.97
CA THR A 780 -3.35 27.93 -17.98
C THR A 780 -3.04 26.54 -17.47
N VAL A 781 -3.37 25.52 -18.26
CA VAL A 781 -3.01 24.13 -17.99
C VAL A 781 -2.09 23.65 -19.11
N VAL A 782 -0.93 23.11 -18.75
CA VAL A 782 -0.03 22.45 -19.68
C VAL A 782 -0.05 20.96 -19.41
N VAL A 783 -0.36 20.17 -20.43
CA VAL A 783 -0.27 18.71 -20.39
C VAL A 783 1.08 18.31 -20.98
N ARG A 784 1.90 17.59 -20.21
CA ARG A 784 3.18 17.02 -20.67
C ARG A 784 2.98 15.55 -21.01
N HIS A 785 3.30 15.18 -22.25
CA HIS A 785 3.11 13.84 -22.79
C HIS A 785 4.30 12.93 -22.49
N LEU A 786 4.13 11.62 -22.68
CA LEU A 786 5.18 10.63 -22.41
C LEU A 786 6.43 10.82 -23.27
N ASP A 787 6.30 11.41 -24.46
CA ASP A 787 7.41 11.73 -25.36
C ASP A 787 8.11 13.07 -25.03
N GLY A 788 7.70 13.72 -23.93
CA GLY A 788 8.22 15.02 -23.51
C GLY A 788 7.59 16.22 -24.22
N SER A 789 6.74 16.00 -25.23
CA SER A 789 6.00 17.09 -25.88
C SER A 789 4.97 17.70 -24.93
N THR A 790 4.59 18.95 -25.17
CA THR A 790 3.61 19.66 -24.34
C THR A 790 2.42 20.14 -25.16
N THR A 791 1.26 20.18 -24.52
CA THR A 791 0.04 20.78 -25.08
C THR A 791 -0.53 21.77 -24.09
N THR A 792 -0.78 22.99 -24.55
CA THR A 792 -1.21 24.10 -23.69
C THR A 792 -2.69 24.38 -23.87
N TYR A 793 -3.38 24.66 -22.77
CA TYR A 793 -4.78 25.06 -22.74
C TYR A 793 -4.92 26.31 -21.87
N ARG A 794 -5.38 27.42 -22.46
CA ARG A 794 -5.67 28.68 -21.76
C ARG A 794 -7.17 28.85 -21.64
N ARG A 795 -7.67 29.07 -20.42
CA ARG A 795 -9.10 29.26 -20.18
C ARG A 795 -9.60 30.51 -20.90
N ARG A 796 -10.63 30.38 -21.73
CA ARG A 796 -11.20 31.51 -22.48
C ARG A 796 -12.11 32.37 -21.57
N PRO A 797 -12.30 33.67 -21.83
CA PRO A 797 -13.06 34.57 -20.94
C PRO A 797 -14.49 34.13 -20.62
N GLN A 798 -15.17 33.43 -21.55
CA GLN A 798 -16.55 32.95 -21.39
C GLN A 798 -16.62 31.43 -21.12
N GLU A 799 -15.48 30.76 -20.95
CA GLU A 799 -15.42 29.31 -20.77
C GLU A 799 -15.67 28.94 -19.31
N THR A 800 -16.74 28.17 -19.08
CA THR A 800 -17.05 27.63 -17.75
C THR A 800 -15.97 26.63 -17.32
N THR A 801 -15.80 26.44 -16.01
CA THR A 801 -14.81 25.47 -15.50
C THR A 801 -15.06 24.05 -16.04
N PRO A 802 -16.30 23.53 -16.10
CA PRO A 802 -16.55 22.21 -16.73
C PRO A 802 -16.23 22.17 -18.22
N ALA A 803 -16.52 23.23 -18.98
CA ALA A 803 -16.18 23.30 -20.40
C ALA A 803 -14.65 23.29 -20.60
N PHE A 804 -13.92 24.05 -19.79
CA PHE A 804 -12.45 24.07 -19.82
C PHE A 804 -11.85 22.71 -19.45
N ALA A 805 -12.37 22.08 -18.39
CA ALA A 805 -11.95 20.74 -17.97
C ALA A 805 -12.17 19.69 -19.07
N THR A 806 -13.28 19.77 -19.80
CA THR A 806 -13.59 18.86 -20.92
C THR A 806 -12.69 19.10 -22.13
N ARG A 807 -12.20 20.33 -22.32
CA ARG A 807 -11.31 20.69 -23.44
C ARG A 807 -9.87 20.21 -23.23
N ILE A 808 -9.40 20.13 -21.99
CA ILE A 808 -8.05 19.65 -21.67
C ILE A 808 -7.91 18.19 -22.13
N GLY A 809 -6.85 17.90 -22.88
CA GLY A 809 -6.61 16.59 -23.50
C GLY A 809 -7.23 16.42 -24.90
N THR A 810 -7.96 17.42 -25.41
CA THR A 810 -8.51 17.41 -26.78
C THR A 810 -7.57 18.09 -27.78
N PRO A 811 -7.73 17.88 -29.10
CA PRO A 811 -6.96 18.60 -30.13
C PRO A 811 -7.17 20.14 -30.13
N ASN A 812 -8.13 20.67 -29.38
CA ASN A 812 -8.44 22.11 -29.29
C ASN A 812 -7.49 22.84 -28.33
N ALA A 813 -6.19 22.71 -28.61
CA ALA A 813 -5.11 23.32 -27.86
C ALA A 813 -4.88 24.78 -28.27
N ASP A 814 -4.21 25.51 -27.38
CA ASP A 814 -3.70 26.85 -27.60
C ASP A 814 -2.20 26.80 -27.95
N GLU A 815 -1.61 27.95 -28.31
CA GLU A 815 -0.19 28.04 -28.63
C GLU A 815 0.68 27.52 -27.48
N ALA A 816 1.67 26.69 -27.82
CA ALA A 816 2.55 26.04 -26.86
C ALA A 816 3.30 27.08 -26.01
N LEU A 817 3.28 26.87 -24.70
CA LEU A 817 4.08 27.63 -23.75
C LEU A 817 5.40 26.91 -23.47
N ASN A 818 6.47 27.69 -23.40
CA ASN A 818 7.71 27.19 -22.82
C ASN A 818 7.56 27.12 -21.30
N VAL A 819 7.41 25.91 -20.77
CA VAL A 819 7.19 25.68 -19.34
C VAL A 819 8.41 26.10 -18.53
N ASP A 820 9.63 25.94 -19.07
CA ASP A 820 10.88 26.29 -18.38
C ASP A 820 11.06 27.80 -18.14
N ALA A 821 10.32 28.62 -18.90
CA ALA A 821 10.30 30.08 -18.75
C ALA A 821 9.08 30.58 -17.96
N THR A 822 8.26 29.68 -17.42
CA THR A 822 7.01 30.00 -16.75
C THR A 822 7.09 29.66 -15.26
N ASP A 823 6.59 30.54 -14.41
CA ASP A 823 6.42 30.21 -12.99
C ASP A 823 5.28 29.20 -12.80
N VAL A 824 5.64 27.94 -12.58
CA VAL A 824 4.68 26.85 -12.31
C VAL A 824 4.38 26.79 -10.82
N HIS A 825 3.11 26.96 -10.46
CA HIS A 825 2.66 27.07 -9.07
C HIS A 825 1.88 25.82 -8.59
N ALA A 826 1.42 24.99 -9.52
CA ALA A 826 0.84 23.69 -9.23
C ALA A 826 1.34 22.66 -10.24
N ALA A 827 1.81 21.50 -9.77
CA ALA A 827 2.31 20.45 -10.63
C ALA A 827 1.80 19.08 -10.20
N TYR A 828 1.41 18.27 -11.18
CA TYR A 828 0.95 16.89 -11.01
C TYR A 828 1.77 16.01 -11.94
N LEU A 829 2.84 15.43 -11.42
CA LEU A 829 3.91 14.86 -12.21
C LEU A 829 4.03 13.34 -11.99
N VAL A 830 4.45 12.61 -13.01
CA VAL A 830 5.02 11.28 -12.82
C VAL A 830 6.39 11.45 -12.20
N ARG A 831 7.23 12.33 -12.76
CA ARG A 831 8.58 12.60 -12.27
C ARG A 831 8.74 14.09 -11.94
N GLY A 832 9.28 14.37 -10.76
CA GLY A 832 9.56 15.72 -10.26
C GLY A 832 10.83 16.32 -10.85
N ASP A 833 10.90 16.37 -12.18
CA ASP A 833 12.02 16.88 -12.98
C ASP A 833 11.73 18.27 -13.58
N LEU A 834 10.67 18.92 -13.12
CA LEU A 834 10.27 20.25 -13.54
C LEU A 834 10.66 21.30 -12.48
N ALA A 835 11.23 22.42 -12.92
CA ALA A 835 11.46 23.57 -12.05
C ALA A 835 10.12 24.23 -11.67
N LEU A 836 9.91 24.49 -10.38
CA LEU A 836 8.68 25.05 -9.84
C LEU A 836 8.98 26.36 -9.10
N ALA A 837 7.97 27.22 -8.99
CA ALA A 837 8.05 28.44 -8.19
C ALA A 837 8.15 28.12 -6.68
N ASP A 838 8.81 28.99 -5.92
CA ASP A 838 8.86 28.86 -4.46
C ASP A 838 7.44 28.89 -3.86
N GLY A 839 7.15 27.92 -2.99
CA GLY A 839 5.83 27.72 -2.39
C GLY A 839 4.84 26.97 -3.29
N ALA A 840 5.24 26.52 -4.48
CA ALA A 840 4.37 25.72 -5.35
C ALA A 840 3.90 24.44 -4.68
N GLU A 841 2.71 23.98 -5.06
CA GLU A 841 2.17 22.69 -4.64
C GLU A 841 2.44 21.63 -5.71
N ALA A 842 3.08 20.52 -5.32
CA ALA A 842 3.47 19.49 -6.28
C ALA A 842 3.11 18.09 -5.77
N TYR A 843 2.33 17.35 -6.54
CA TYR A 843 2.33 15.91 -6.46
C TYR A 843 3.33 15.38 -7.50
N ALA A 844 4.21 14.47 -7.09
CA ALA A 844 5.07 13.72 -7.99
C ALA A 844 5.12 12.26 -7.53
N LEU A 845 4.83 11.31 -8.43
CA LEU A 845 4.94 9.88 -8.12
C LEU A 845 6.39 9.54 -7.74
N TYR A 846 7.34 10.06 -8.52
CA TYR A 846 8.77 10.05 -8.23
C TYR A 846 9.22 11.51 -7.99
N PRO A 847 9.47 11.94 -6.74
CA PRO A 847 9.85 13.33 -6.45
C PRO A 847 11.10 13.82 -7.18
N ALA A 848 12.00 12.91 -7.58
CA ALA A 848 13.21 13.19 -8.35
C ALA A 848 14.02 14.39 -7.82
N GLY A 849 13.91 15.57 -8.45
CA GLY A 849 14.65 16.78 -8.09
C GLY A 849 13.93 17.76 -7.16
N LEU A 850 12.65 17.51 -6.82
CA LEU A 850 11.87 18.44 -6.00
C LEU A 850 12.40 18.53 -4.56
N ASP A 851 12.53 19.77 -4.06
CA ASP A 851 12.95 20.03 -2.68
C ASP A 851 11.78 20.48 -1.80
N ALA A 852 11.44 19.67 -0.79
CA ALA A 852 10.38 19.92 0.19
C ALA A 852 10.58 21.18 1.04
N ARG A 853 11.73 21.87 0.95
CA ARG A 853 11.97 23.21 1.52
C ARG A 853 11.43 24.33 0.64
N SER A 854 11.48 24.15 -0.68
CA SER A 854 11.04 25.13 -1.68
C SER A 854 9.59 24.92 -2.10
N VAL A 855 9.14 23.66 -2.17
CA VAL A 855 7.80 23.30 -2.64
C VAL A 855 7.05 22.49 -1.59
N ARG A 856 5.72 22.60 -1.60
CA ARG A 856 4.85 21.75 -0.81
C ARG A 856 4.60 20.45 -1.57
N LEU A 857 5.30 19.38 -1.19
CA LEU A 857 5.06 18.04 -1.70
C LEU A 857 3.73 17.48 -1.18
N LEU A 858 2.86 17.07 -2.08
CA LEU A 858 1.56 16.48 -1.80
C LEU A 858 1.63 14.96 -1.94
N ALA A 859 0.98 14.21 -1.04
CA ALA A 859 0.71 12.80 -1.25
C ALA A 859 -0.49 12.61 -2.21
N ALA A 860 -0.56 11.45 -2.90
CA ALA A 860 -1.71 11.12 -3.76
C ALA A 860 -3.05 11.17 -2.98
N SER A 861 -3.04 10.73 -1.72
CA SER A 861 -4.22 10.79 -0.83
C SER A 861 -4.68 12.23 -0.54
N GLU A 862 -3.75 13.19 -0.53
CA GLU A 862 -4.06 14.60 -0.29
C GLU A 862 -4.83 15.22 -1.46
N LEU A 863 -4.59 14.75 -2.69
CA LEU A 863 -5.37 15.17 -3.85
C LEU A 863 -6.85 14.80 -3.72
N VAL A 864 -7.16 13.71 -2.99
CA VAL A 864 -8.53 13.33 -2.67
C VAL A 864 -9.04 14.07 -1.43
N SER A 865 -8.24 14.18 -0.36
CA SER A 865 -8.71 14.77 0.90
C SER A 865 -8.89 16.28 0.85
N THR A 866 -8.18 16.99 -0.02
CA THR A 866 -8.37 18.44 -0.26
C THR A 866 -9.76 18.76 -0.82
N LEU A 867 -10.47 17.78 -1.38
CA LEU A 867 -11.84 17.94 -1.85
C LEU A 867 -12.90 17.70 -0.76
N THR A 868 -12.55 17.69 0.53
CA THR A 868 -13.52 17.41 1.60
C THR A 868 -14.66 18.45 1.62
N PRO A 869 -15.91 18.06 1.94
CA PRO A 869 -17.00 19.01 2.20
C PRO A 869 -16.60 20.08 3.21
N GLN A 870 -17.15 21.28 3.04
CA GLN A 870 -17.07 22.33 4.07
C GLN A 870 -18.19 22.15 5.08
#